data_AF-A0A964MXD2-F1
#
_entry.id   AF-A0A964MXD2-F1
#
_cell.length_a   1.000
_cell.length_b   1.000
_cell.length_c   1.000
_cell.angle_alpha   90.00
_cell.angle_beta   90.00
_cell.angle_gamma   90.00
#
_symmetry.space_group_name_H-M   'P 1'
#
loop_
_entity.id
_entity.type
_entity.pdbx_description
1 polymer ?
#
loop_
_entity_poly.entity_id
_entity_poly.type
_entity_poly.pdbx_seq_one_letter_code
_entity_poly.pdbx_strand_id
1 'polypeptide(L)'
;MGDPRSLRPDGRPLRVTFCPVNTAGVPWTNVQALRARGVDARLVVFNRYQLHPEADRSLDLEGGLLHRQGRQWRAFARLLPQTDIFHFVFGLTLVPQSLQFPILRLAGKRSVFHYLGSDIRGKTPAQLAFGKKADAEIVGSYDAIRWVPEAHVIPPGIDVRAIVPTPAPPRARPLVVHAPSSRERKGTDHVIAACAGLDVDLEIVEGLHHAEALERYRAADLVVDQLNAGWYGLFAIECMALGKPVVTFLHEEATHRTRDAFGLEVPLVNATSETLRERVRGLVEAGPEGRAAIGAASRAYVERVHDLDRVTDLLLDTYAEIQPAPAAARPARAAPPRRPAGEEMFSGTEPESVEPLTVREAQPAGVGSQLRRLTRHSAIYGIGGLVSRVIAVLLLPVYTRYLSPDDYGRIETLVALTTIMGLLLRAGMASAFFRFYFDMTDDAGRRTVLRTSFWFTMGAATVGLAVLLALAGPVSTLLFGDADAAGLVAASGVALWATVNYEQLTALFRVEERSVAFVFASLANVLLTIGTTLVLVVVLGHGPLGVIVGNFTGTLVVYLALLGYRREQLGLEFDRGLLREMNRFGMPLVPTALFLWATNFSDRLFLVKFADVAEAGLYSVGVRIASAMVLLLTAFRTAWPAFAYSIRDEDEARRTYAYVLTYLTVVSAWVALALTVLSPWLVDVLAADAFSSSSRVVGPLAFSTVAYATYIVVAIGVGRARRTQFTWAVTGLGAAVNLVLNVALIPRHGMMGAAVATVAAYATMAVGMAWWAQRVYPVPYQWRRVGIAAFIAVVLAVAVKLLEGGIAVALLAILLYPLALLASGFTEPAERKRLRAVVRR
;
A
#
# COMPACT_ATOMS: atom_id res chain seq x y z
N MET A 1 43.20 -3.50 -30.69
CA MET A 1 41.90 -3.99 -31.20
C MET A 1 40.92 -3.96 -30.04
N GLY A 2 39.75 -3.32 -30.18
CA GLY A 2 38.73 -3.30 -29.12
C GLY A 2 38.09 -4.67 -28.93
N ASP A 3 37.50 -4.90 -27.76
CA ASP A 3 36.76 -6.13 -27.46
C ASP A 3 35.57 -6.28 -28.43
N PRO A 4 35.47 -7.33 -29.25
CA PRO A 4 34.37 -7.48 -30.20
C PRO A 4 32.99 -7.53 -29.51
N ARG A 5 32.92 -7.92 -28.23
CA ARG A 5 31.69 -7.96 -27.43
C ARG A 5 31.19 -6.55 -27.07
N SER A 6 32.05 -5.53 -27.14
CA SER A 6 31.67 -4.14 -26.86
C SER A 6 31.10 -3.40 -28.07
N LEU A 7 31.00 -4.08 -29.23
CA LEU A 7 30.50 -3.53 -30.48
C LEU A 7 29.12 -4.09 -30.83
N ARG A 8 28.36 -3.29 -31.56
CA ARG A 8 27.11 -3.67 -32.23
C ARG A 8 27.43 -4.46 -33.52
N PRO A 9 26.45 -5.15 -34.11
CA PRO A 9 26.64 -5.84 -35.39
C PRO A 9 27.11 -4.93 -36.55
N ASP A 10 26.89 -3.62 -36.45
CA ASP A 10 27.32 -2.61 -37.44
C ASP A 10 28.70 -1.99 -37.12
N GLY A 11 29.44 -2.55 -36.16
CA GLY A 11 30.78 -2.11 -35.79
C GLY A 11 30.84 -0.86 -34.90
N ARG A 12 29.70 -0.25 -34.55
CA ARG A 12 29.64 0.89 -33.62
C ARG A 12 29.65 0.42 -32.15
N PRO A 13 30.06 1.26 -31.19
CA PRO A 13 29.97 0.95 -29.76
C PRO A 13 28.57 0.50 -29.32
N LEU A 14 28.50 -0.54 -28.50
CA LEU A 14 27.28 -1.01 -27.87
C LEU A 14 26.77 0.05 -26.88
N ARG A 15 25.48 0.39 -26.94
CA ARG A 15 24.90 1.41 -26.06
C ARG A 15 24.11 0.77 -24.93
N VAL A 16 24.63 0.86 -23.71
CA VAL A 16 24.03 0.23 -22.51
C VAL A 16 23.57 1.32 -21.55
N THR A 17 22.37 1.18 -20.98
CA THR A 17 21.85 2.12 -19.98
C THR A 17 21.48 1.41 -18.70
N PHE A 18 22.25 1.68 -17.65
CA PHE A 18 21.96 1.27 -16.29
C PHE A 18 20.92 2.20 -15.67
N CYS A 19 19.90 1.63 -15.04
CA CYS A 19 18.86 2.38 -14.35
C CYS A 19 18.12 1.50 -13.33
N PRO A 20 17.32 2.05 -12.39
CA PRO A 20 17.18 3.46 -12.07
C PRO A 20 17.87 3.86 -10.77
N VAL A 21 18.79 3.05 -10.22
CA VAL A 21 19.43 3.33 -8.93
C VAL A 21 20.92 3.01 -8.95
N ASN A 22 21.70 3.76 -8.17
CA ASN A 22 23.11 3.51 -7.91
C ASN A 22 23.30 2.95 -6.49
N THR A 23 22.97 1.67 -6.30
CA THR A 23 23.07 1.04 -4.97
C THR A 23 24.52 0.64 -4.71
N ALA A 24 25.08 1.13 -3.60
CA ALA A 24 26.46 0.82 -3.15
C ALA A 24 27.55 1.13 -4.20
N GLY A 25 27.30 2.06 -5.13
CA GLY A 25 28.24 2.42 -6.19
C GLY A 25 28.42 1.37 -7.30
N VAL A 26 27.93 0.14 -7.12
CA VAL A 26 28.17 -0.99 -8.06
C VAL A 26 27.76 -0.66 -9.50
N PRO A 27 26.56 -0.10 -9.78
CA PRO A 27 26.21 0.30 -11.14
C PRO A 27 27.14 1.34 -11.75
N TRP A 28 27.62 2.30 -10.96
CA TRP A 28 28.57 3.31 -11.43
C TRP A 28 29.91 2.69 -11.79
N THR A 29 30.46 1.85 -10.91
CA THR A 29 31.72 1.12 -11.15
C THR A 29 31.64 0.28 -12.42
N ASN A 30 30.54 -0.47 -12.61
CA ASN A 30 30.32 -1.26 -13.82
C ASN A 30 30.23 -0.38 -15.08
N VAL A 31 29.58 0.79 -15.00
CA VAL A 31 29.50 1.72 -16.14
C VAL A 31 30.87 2.26 -16.51
N GLN A 32 31.73 2.62 -15.54
CA GLN A 32 33.09 3.09 -15.83
C GLN A 32 33.94 1.99 -16.47
N ALA A 33 33.85 0.76 -15.96
CA ALA A 33 34.60 -0.36 -16.52
C ALA A 33 34.16 -0.72 -17.95
N LEU A 34 32.85 -0.72 -18.21
CA LEU A 34 32.30 -0.93 -19.55
C LEU A 34 32.75 0.16 -20.54
N ARG A 35 32.83 1.43 -20.10
CA ARG A 35 33.39 2.53 -20.91
C ARG A 35 34.84 2.30 -21.27
N ALA A 36 35.65 1.84 -20.32
CA ALA A 36 37.06 1.49 -20.56
C ALA A 36 37.21 0.35 -21.59
N ARG A 37 36.21 -0.54 -21.70
CA ARG A 37 36.13 -1.59 -22.72
C ARG A 37 35.50 -1.16 -24.05
N GLY A 38 35.16 0.13 -24.22
CA GLY A 38 34.63 0.70 -25.46
C GLY A 38 33.11 0.66 -25.61
N VAL A 39 32.36 0.33 -24.55
CA VAL A 39 30.88 0.40 -24.52
C VAL A 39 30.44 1.84 -24.24
N ASP A 40 29.45 2.34 -24.99
CA ASP A 40 28.73 3.57 -24.64
C ASP A 40 27.74 3.28 -23.50
N ALA A 41 28.28 3.17 -22.28
CA ALA A 41 27.52 2.89 -21.08
C ALA A 41 27.14 4.18 -20.35
N ARG A 42 25.92 4.23 -19.78
CA ARG A 42 25.46 5.36 -18.96
C ARG A 42 24.63 4.89 -17.76
N LEU A 43 24.67 5.66 -16.68
CA LEU A 43 23.88 5.47 -15.47
C LEU A 43 22.85 6.60 -15.33
N VAL A 44 21.57 6.22 -15.40
CA VAL A 44 20.43 7.14 -15.17
C VAL A 44 19.68 6.70 -13.93
N VAL A 45 19.64 7.56 -12.92
CA VAL A 45 19.01 7.27 -11.63
C VAL A 45 17.74 8.07 -11.40
N PHE A 46 16.83 7.55 -10.59
CA PHE A 46 15.64 8.28 -10.14
C PHE A 46 16.00 9.51 -9.31
N ASN A 47 16.89 9.34 -8.34
CA ASN A 47 17.41 10.40 -7.49
C ASN A 47 18.88 10.06 -7.17
N ARG A 48 19.71 11.08 -6.94
CA ARG A 48 21.07 10.87 -6.43
C ARG A 48 21.00 10.37 -4.99
N TYR A 49 21.75 9.31 -4.68
CA TYR A 49 21.84 8.79 -3.32
C TYR A 49 22.88 9.58 -2.53
N GLN A 50 22.68 9.77 -1.22
CA GLN A 50 23.59 10.62 -0.41
C GLN A 50 25.01 10.05 -0.35
N LEU A 51 25.15 8.73 -0.19
CA LEU A 51 26.44 8.05 -0.06
C LEU A 51 27.09 7.74 -1.42
N HIS A 52 26.29 7.60 -2.47
CA HIS A 52 26.73 7.33 -3.83
C HIS A 52 25.97 8.22 -4.82
N PRO A 53 26.36 9.51 -4.91
CA PRO A 53 25.67 10.48 -5.75
C PRO A 53 26.00 10.32 -7.23
N GLU A 54 26.96 9.46 -7.60
CA GLU A 54 27.47 9.29 -8.96
C GLU A 54 26.37 8.78 -9.88
N ALA A 55 26.20 9.48 -10.99
CA ALA A 55 25.30 9.15 -12.09
C ALA A 55 25.53 10.18 -13.20
N ASP A 56 25.40 9.76 -14.46
CA ASP A 56 25.41 10.69 -15.59
C ASP A 56 24.18 11.59 -15.58
N ARG A 57 23.05 11.05 -15.11
CA ARG A 57 21.80 11.80 -15.01
C ARG A 57 20.92 11.35 -13.84
N SER A 58 20.38 12.32 -13.11
CA SER A 58 19.32 12.13 -12.12
C SER A 58 17.98 12.62 -12.71
N LEU A 59 16.88 11.93 -12.42
CA LEU A 59 15.54 12.39 -12.80
C LEU A 59 14.91 13.33 -11.77
N ASP A 60 15.48 13.40 -10.57
CA ASP A 60 15.04 14.19 -9.42
C ASP A 60 13.52 14.09 -9.25
N LEU A 61 13.05 12.89 -8.92
CA LEU A 61 11.64 12.52 -8.79
C LEU A 61 10.99 13.09 -7.51
N GLU A 62 11.16 14.39 -7.26
CA GLU A 62 10.49 15.14 -6.21
C GLU A 62 9.07 15.54 -6.65
N GLY A 63 8.13 15.69 -5.70
CA GLY A 63 6.74 16.08 -5.99
C GLY A 63 5.75 14.92 -6.09
N GLY A 64 4.56 15.18 -6.63
CA GLY A 64 3.42 14.24 -6.67
C GLY A 64 3.52 13.14 -7.72
N LEU A 65 2.65 12.13 -7.64
CA LEU A 65 2.67 10.92 -8.50
C LEU A 65 2.67 11.23 -10.01
N LEU A 66 1.80 12.15 -10.46
CA LEU A 66 1.69 12.52 -11.88
C LEU A 66 2.98 13.17 -12.41
N HIS A 67 3.60 14.03 -11.60
CA HIS A 67 4.86 14.68 -11.96
C HIS A 67 6.01 13.67 -12.07
N ARG A 68 6.09 12.73 -11.11
CA ARG A 68 7.09 11.64 -11.17
C ARG A 68 6.91 10.77 -12.40
N GLN A 69 5.67 10.32 -12.66
CA GLN A 69 5.37 9.50 -13.83
C GLN A 69 5.64 10.26 -15.14
N GLY A 70 5.29 11.54 -15.23
CA GLY A 70 5.60 12.37 -16.39
C GLY A 70 7.12 12.47 -16.65
N ARG A 71 7.93 12.65 -15.60
CA ARG A 71 9.40 12.65 -15.72
C ARG A 71 9.94 11.29 -16.12
N GLN A 72 9.44 10.20 -15.54
CA GLN A 72 9.83 8.83 -15.88
C GLN A 72 9.52 8.47 -17.34
N TRP A 73 8.31 8.74 -17.81
CA TRP A 73 7.91 8.52 -19.20
C TRP A 73 8.71 9.39 -20.18
N ARG A 74 8.93 10.66 -19.87
CA ARG A 74 9.77 11.56 -20.68
C ARG A 74 11.23 11.08 -20.72
N ALA A 75 11.77 10.59 -19.61
CA ALA A 75 13.10 10.02 -19.57
C ALA A 75 13.19 8.74 -20.41
N PHE A 76 12.22 7.83 -20.26
CA PHE A 76 12.15 6.60 -21.03
C PHE A 76 12.06 6.87 -22.54
N ALA A 77 11.19 7.80 -22.97
CA ALA A 77 11.06 8.18 -24.36
C ALA A 77 12.36 8.77 -24.95
N ARG A 78 13.12 9.53 -24.16
CA ARG A 78 14.42 10.09 -24.58
C ARG A 78 15.52 9.02 -24.65
N LEU A 79 15.51 8.05 -23.75
CA LEU A 79 16.53 6.99 -23.69
C LEU A 79 16.29 5.90 -24.74
N LEU A 80 15.04 5.60 -25.06
CA LEU A 80 14.67 4.53 -26.00
C LEU A 80 15.44 4.54 -27.34
N PRO A 81 15.58 5.66 -28.07
CA PRO A 81 16.34 5.67 -29.33
C PRO A 81 17.86 5.60 -29.13
N GLN A 82 18.33 5.96 -27.94
CA GLN A 82 19.76 6.07 -27.63
C GLN A 82 20.33 4.78 -27.05
N THR A 83 19.50 3.86 -26.56
CA THR A 83 19.93 2.65 -25.85
C THR A 83 19.70 1.40 -26.69
N ASP A 84 20.64 0.46 -26.68
CA ASP A 84 20.49 -0.88 -27.28
C ASP A 84 20.09 -1.92 -26.21
N ILE A 85 20.75 -1.86 -25.04
CA ILE A 85 20.46 -2.72 -23.88
C ILE A 85 20.09 -1.85 -22.66
N PHE A 86 18.89 -2.07 -22.12
CA PHE A 86 18.48 -1.52 -20.84
C PHE A 86 18.87 -2.48 -19.71
N HIS A 87 19.82 -2.06 -18.87
CA HIS A 87 20.22 -2.80 -17.68
C HIS A 87 19.51 -2.24 -16.45
N PHE A 88 18.51 -2.97 -15.98
CA PHE A 88 17.71 -2.59 -14.82
C PHE A 88 18.31 -3.16 -13.54
N VAL A 89 18.59 -2.32 -12.56
CA VAL A 89 19.22 -2.68 -11.29
C VAL A 89 18.20 -2.62 -10.16
N PHE A 90 18.37 -3.49 -9.17
CA PHE A 90 17.59 -3.54 -7.91
C PHE A 90 16.12 -3.91 -8.11
N GLY A 91 15.82 -4.65 -9.18
CA GLY A 91 14.45 -5.07 -9.44
C GLY A 91 13.51 -3.93 -9.84
N LEU A 92 14.03 -2.79 -10.31
CA LEU A 92 13.27 -1.59 -10.66
C LEU A 92 13.30 -1.31 -12.17
N THR A 93 12.28 -0.62 -12.68
CA THR A 93 12.14 -0.23 -14.11
C THR A 93 11.86 1.26 -14.22
N LEU A 94 12.10 1.86 -15.39
CA LEU A 94 11.89 3.31 -15.59
C LEU A 94 10.41 3.67 -15.59
N VAL A 95 9.58 2.87 -16.28
CA VAL A 95 8.10 2.98 -16.31
C VAL A 95 7.48 1.69 -15.76
N PRO A 96 6.15 1.61 -15.51
CA PRO A 96 5.54 0.41 -14.91
C PRO A 96 5.96 -0.90 -15.60
N GLN A 97 6.34 -1.91 -14.80
CA GLN A 97 6.86 -3.20 -15.27
C GLN A 97 5.94 -3.91 -16.28
N SER A 98 4.62 -3.70 -16.17
CA SER A 98 3.62 -4.24 -17.11
C SER A 98 3.76 -3.68 -18.52
N LEU A 99 4.36 -2.50 -18.69
CA LEU A 99 4.53 -1.80 -19.96
C LEU A 99 5.99 -1.77 -20.41
N GLN A 100 6.95 -1.71 -19.48
CA GLN A 100 8.38 -1.59 -19.77
C GLN A 100 8.87 -2.65 -20.76
N PHE A 101 8.76 -3.93 -20.42
CA PHE A 101 9.29 -5.02 -21.25
C PHE A 101 8.55 -5.17 -22.58
N PRO A 102 7.19 -5.10 -22.64
CA PRO A 102 6.50 -5.09 -23.92
C PRO A 102 6.95 -3.98 -24.87
N ILE A 103 7.14 -2.75 -24.37
CA ILE A 103 7.61 -1.63 -25.20
C ILE A 103 9.03 -1.86 -25.70
N LEU A 104 9.94 -2.36 -24.84
CA LEU A 104 11.31 -2.67 -25.26
C LEU A 104 11.34 -3.73 -26.37
N ARG A 105 10.55 -4.81 -26.22
CA ARG A 105 10.44 -5.85 -27.25
C ARG A 105 9.91 -5.30 -28.58
N LEU A 106 8.84 -4.49 -28.54
CA LEU A 106 8.28 -3.84 -29.73
C LEU A 106 9.28 -2.88 -30.39
N ALA A 107 10.12 -2.21 -29.61
CA ALA A 107 11.16 -1.31 -30.10
C ALA A 107 12.47 -2.03 -30.49
N GLY A 108 12.49 -3.37 -30.47
CA GLY A 108 13.68 -4.17 -30.79
C GLY A 108 14.85 -3.98 -29.82
N LYS A 109 14.57 -3.60 -28.58
CA LYS A 109 15.57 -3.33 -27.53
C LYS A 109 15.70 -4.53 -26.59
N ARG A 110 16.92 -4.76 -26.11
CA ARG A 110 17.21 -5.81 -25.14
C ARG A 110 17.17 -5.28 -23.71
N SER A 111 16.96 -6.19 -22.78
CA SER A 111 16.81 -5.87 -21.37
C SER A 111 17.49 -6.91 -20.49
N VAL A 112 18.20 -6.41 -19.48
CA VAL A 112 18.81 -7.20 -18.42
C VAL A 112 18.21 -6.79 -17.10
N PHE A 113 17.92 -7.76 -16.25
CA PHE A 113 17.31 -7.54 -14.94
C PHE A 113 18.23 -8.04 -13.83
N HIS A 114 18.87 -7.10 -13.13
CA HIS A 114 19.94 -7.37 -12.17
C HIS A 114 19.48 -7.12 -10.74
N TYR A 115 19.46 -8.20 -9.96
CA TYR A 115 19.11 -8.21 -8.55
C TYR A 115 20.34 -8.16 -7.65
N LEU A 116 20.28 -7.36 -6.58
CA LEU A 116 21.37 -7.18 -5.62
C LEU A 116 21.15 -7.95 -4.29
N GLY A 117 20.15 -8.84 -4.25
CA GLY A 117 19.85 -9.68 -3.10
C GLY A 117 18.75 -9.10 -2.19
N SER A 118 18.92 -7.89 -1.66
CA SER A 118 17.90 -7.29 -0.75
C SER A 118 16.55 -7.01 -1.42
N ASP A 119 16.54 -6.96 -2.75
CA ASP A 119 15.38 -6.80 -3.60
C ASP A 119 14.71 -8.13 -3.97
N ILE A 120 15.27 -9.28 -3.61
CA ILE A 120 14.70 -10.62 -3.85
C ILE A 120 14.49 -11.43 -2.55
N ARG A 121 15.31 -11.22 -1.51
CA ARG A 121 15.20 -11.93 -0.23
C ARG A 121 13.80 -11.71 0.39
N GLY A 122 13.17 -12.80 0.79
CA GLY A 122 11.81 -12.80 1.36
C GLY A 122 10.68 -12.60 0.36
N LYS A 123 10.96 -12.58 -0.95
CA LYS A 123 9.93 -12.53 -2.00
C LYS A 123 9.60 -13.92 -2.54
N THR A 124 8.34 -14.11 -2.95
CA THR A 124 7.89 -15.35 -3.59
C THR A 124 8.27 -15.38 -5.08
N PRO A 125 8.35 -16.57 -5.72
CA PRO A 125 8.57 -16.67 -7.17
C PRO A 125 7.56 -15.86 -7.99
N ALA A 126 6.29 -15.79 -7.55
CA ALA A 126 5.27 -14.99 -8.21
C ALA A 126 5.56 -13.47 -8.16
N GLN A 127 6.16 -12.99 -7.06
CA GLN A 127 6.58 -11.59 -6.93
C GLN A 127 7.79 -11.25 -7.78
N LEU A 128 8.59 -12.24 -8.22
CA LEU A 128 9.77 -12.08 -9.07
C LEU A 128 9.52 -12.48 -10.53
N ALA A 129 8.36 -13.07 -10.84
CA ALA A 129 8.01 -13.56 -12.18
C ALA A 129 8.06 -12.50 -13.29
N PHE A 130 8.04 -11.21 -12.93
CA PHE A 130 8.15 -10.13 -13.89
C PHE A 130 9.58 -9.98 -14.46
N GLY A 131 10.62 -10.36 -13.71
CA GLY A 131 12.01 -10.31 -14.18
C GLY A 131 12.28 -11.29 -15.31
N LYS A 132 11.59 -12.45 -15.31
CA LYS A 132 11.56 -13.42 -16.43
C LYS A 132 11.10 -12.85 -17.77
N LYS A 133 10.59 -11.61 -17.80
CA LYS A 133 10.24 -10.92 -19.03
C LYS A 133 11.43 -10.17 -19.66
N ALA A 134 12.53 -9.99 -18.93
CA ALA A 134 13.77 -9.50 -19.50
C ALA A 134 14.43 -10.57 -20.39
N ASP A 135 15.40 -10.17 -21.20
CA ASP A 135 16.15 -11.10 -22.05
C ASP A 135 17.20 -11.89 -21.24
N ALA A 136 17.68 -11.33 -20.12
CA ALA A 136 18.51 -12.02 -19.13
C ALA A 136 18.24 -11.51 -17.71
N GLU A 137 18.42 -12.39 -16.72
CA GLU A 137 18.43 -12.05 -15.30
C GLU A 137 19.85 -12.22 -14.74
N ILE A 138 20.25 -11.34 -13.82
CA ILE A 138 21.55 -11.37 -13.13
C ILE A 138 21.34 -11.34 -11.62
N VAL A 139 22.11 -12.14 -10.89
CA VAL A 139 22.23 -12.09 -9.43
C VAL A 139 23.69 -11.99 -8.99
N GLY A 140 23.92 -11.38 -7.83
CA GLY A 140 25.28 -11.15 -7.31
C GLY A 140 25.97 -12.33 -6.63
N SER A 141 25.30 -13.47 -6.43
CA SER A 141 25.88 -14.62 -5.75
C SER A 141 25.15 -15.93 -6.01
N TYR A 142 25.81 -17.06 -5.74
CA TYR A 142 25.19 -18.38 -5.75
C TYR A 142 24.21 -18.60 -4.58
N ASP A 143 24.18 -17.74 -3.56
CA ASP A 143 23.09 -17.73 -2.56
C ASP A 143 21.80 -17.17 -3.17
N ALA A 144 21.92 -16.16 -4.03
CA ALA A 144 20.78 -15.44 -4.60
C ALA A 144 19.96 -16.26 -5.62
N ILE A 145 20.53 -17.33 -6.19
CA ILE A 145 19.82 -18.22 -7.13
C ILE A 145 18.66 -18.97 -6.46
N ARG A 146 18.63 -19.05 -5.12
CA ARG A 146 17.48 -19.60 -4.36
C ARG A 146 16.16 -18.88 -4.70
N TRP A 147 16.24 -17.61 -5.07
CA TRP A 147 15.09 -16.81 -5.49
C TRP A 147 14.95 -16.72 -7.01
N VAL A 148 16.07 -16.74 -7.76
CA VAL A 148 16.09 -16.63 -9.22
C VAL A 148 17.01 -17.72 -9.81
N PRO A 149 16.53 -18.97 -9.93
CA PRO A 149 17.39 -20.12 -10.25
C PRO A 149 18.04 -20.07 -11.64
N GLU A 150 17.44 -19.35 -12.58
CA GLU A 150 17.86 -19.27 -13.98
C GLU A 150 18.73 -18.02 -14.27
N ALA A 151 19.07 -17.22 -13.25
CA ALA A 151 19.85 -16.01 -13.44
C ALA A 151 21.35 -16.29 -13.59
N HIS A 152 22.01 -15.45 -14.39
CA HIS A 152 23.48 -15.41 -14.46
C HIS A 152 24.04 -14.91 -13.13
N VAL A 153 25.05 -15.59 -12.61
CA VAL A 153 25.72 -15.18 -11.37
C VAL A 153 26.89 -14.28 -11.74
N ILE A 154 26.75 -12.98 -11.51
CA ILE A 154 27.80 -11.98 -11.73
C ILE A 154 28.09 -11.30 -10.39
N PRO A 155 29.17 -11.70 -9.70
CA PRO A 155 29.54 -11.10 -8.42
C PRO A 155 29.77 -9.59 -8.56
N PRO A 156 29.50 -8.80 -7.50
CA PRO A 156 29.85 -7.38 -7.51
C PRO A 156 31.37 -7.22 -7.65
N GLY A 157 31.79 -6.33 -8.55
CA GLY A 157 33.19 -6.06 -8.84
C GLY A 157 33.72 -4.83 -8.12
N ILE A 158 35.00 -4.87 -7.73
CA ILE A 158 35.76 -3.74 -7.20
C ILE A 158 37.08 -3.58 -7.97
N ASP A 159 37.61 -2.36 -8.02
CA ASP A 159 38.96 -2.15 -8.56
C ASP A 159 39.99 -2.60 -7.54
N VAL A 160 40.39 -3.87 -7.63
CA VAL A 160 41.30 -4.51 -6.67
C VAL A 160 42.70 -3.88 -6.71
N ARG A 161 43.07 -3.23 -7.83
CA ARG A 161 44.34 -2.50 -7.97
C ARG A 161 44.35 -1.20 -7.17
N ALA A 162 43.19 -0.57 -6.97
CA ALA A 162 43.06 0.64 -6.18
C ALA A 162 43.15 0.39 -4.67
N ILE A 163 42.97 -0.85 -4.23
CA ILE A 163 43.02 -1.23 -2.81
C ILE A 163 44.33 -1.97 -2.54
N VAL A 164 45.26 -1.33 -1.83
CA VAL A 164 46.53 -1.95 -1.45
C VAL A 164 46.33 -2.82 -0.19
N PRO A 165 46.70 -4.12 -0.21
CA PRO A 165 46.66 -4.96 0.99
C PRO A 165 47.48 -4.33 2.12
N THR A 166 46.88 -4.25 3.30
CA THR A 166 47.51 -3.58 4.46
C THR A 166 47.59 -4.57 5.61
N PRO A 167 48.79 -5.06 5.97
CA PRO A 167 48.97 -5.89 7.15
C PRO A 167 48.43 -5.17 8.39
N ALA A 168 47.84 -5.91 9.33
CA ALA A 168 47.39 -5.30 10.56
C ALA A 168 48.60 -4.83 11.40
N PRO A 169 48.59 -3.60 11.93
CA PRO A 169 49.70 -3.12 12.75
C PRO A 169 49.80 -3.92 14.06
N PRO A 170 51.01 -4.16 14.57
CA PRO A 170 51.22 -4.94 15.78
C PRO A 170 50.56 -4.26 16.98
N ARG A 171 49.68 -4.99 17.67
CA ARG A 171 48.97 -4.52 18.87
C ARG A 171 48.73 -5.66 19.85
N ALA A 172 48.62 -5.30 21.13
CA ALA A 172 48.37 -6.26 22.21
C ALA A 172 46.96 -6.89 22.12
N ARG A 173 45.94 -6.08 21.81
CA ARG A 173 44.53 -6.51 21.68
C ARG A 173 44.08 -6.32 20.22
N PRO A 174 43.69 -7.38 19.50
CA PRO A 174 43.25 -7.26 18.10
C PRO A 174 42.02 -6.35 17.96
N LEU A 175 41.98 -5.54 16.91
CA LEU A 175 40.81 -4.72 16.57
C LEU A 175 39.87 -5.45 15.62
N VAL A 176 38.65 -5.65 16.10
CA VAL A 176 37.49 -6.10 15.35
C VAL A 176 36.78 -4.90 14.75
N VAL A 177 36.61 -4.89 13.43
CA VAL A 177 35.81 -3.86 12.74
C VAL A 177 34.50 -4.43 12.23
N HIS A 178 33.41 -3.71 12.49
CA HIS A 178 32.08 -4.01 11.95
C HIS A 178 31.45 -2.74 11.37
N ALA A 179 31.03 -2.77 10.10
CA ALA A 179 30.45 -1.62 9.42
C ALA A 179 28.99 -1.89 8.97
N PRO A 180 27.99 -1.55 9.80
CA PRO A 180 26.58 -1.75 9.46
C PRO A 180 25.97 -0.55 8.72
N SER A 181 25.41 -0.79 7.54
CA SER A 181 24.46 0.15 6.90
C SER A 181 23.07 0.11 7.54
N SER A 182 22.77 -1.00 8.24
CA SER A 182 21.59 -1.19 9.08
C SER A 182 21.96 -2.20 10.16
N ARG A 183 21.94 -1.76 11.42
CA ARG A 183 22.35 -2.59 12.56
C ARG A 183 21.56 -3.90 12.65
N GLU A 184 20.24 -3.83 12.47
CA GLU A 184 19.33 -4.97 12.50
C GLU A 184 19.65 -6.00 11.40
N ARG A 185 19.83 -5.53 10.15
CA ARG A 185 20.10 -6.42 9.01
C ARG A 185 21.47 -7.07 9.07
N LYS A 186 22.45 -6.39 9.65
CA LYS A 186 23.81 -6.92 9.79
C LYS A 186 23.99 -7.76 11.06
N GLY A 187 23.08 -7.65 12.03
CA GLY A 187 23.16 -8.37 13.29
C GLY A 187 24.17 -7.74 14.27
N THR A 188 24.29 -6.40 14.27
CA THR A 188 25.29 -5.67 15.06
C THR A 188 25.24 -6.00 16.55
N ASP A 189 24.05 -6.21 17.12
CA ASP A 189 23.92 -6.57 18.53
C ASP A 189 24.56 -7.92 18.86
N HIS A 190 24.53 -8.89 17.92
CA HIS A 190 25.23 -10.16 18.07
C HIS A 190 26.74 -9.99 18.00
N VAL A 191 27.24 -9.06 17.17
CA VAL A 191 28.68 -8.73 17.09
C VAL A 191 29.17 -8.12 18.39
N ILE A 192 28.42 -7.14 18.93
CA ILE A 192 28.73 -6.51 20.23
C ILE A 192 28.76 -7.57 21.33
N ALA A 193 27.72 -8.41 21.40
CA ALA A 193 27.62 -9.47 22.42
C ALA A 193 28.74 -10.52 22.29
N ALA A 194 29.15 -10.87 21.07
CA ALA A 194 30.22 -11.82 20.83
C ALA A 194 31.59 -11.27 21.24
N CYS A 195 31.86 -9.98 21.00
CA CYS A 195 33.11 -9.34 21.40
C CYS A 195 33.16 -9.01 22.89
N ALA A 196 32.01 -8.89 23.57
CA ALA A 196 31.94 -8.57 24.99
C ALA A 196 32.64 -9.63 25.86
N GLY A 197 33.69 -9.20 26.56
CA GLY A 197 34.51 -10.06 27.43
C GLY A 197 35.53 -10.93 26.70
N LEU A 198 35.79 -10.69 25.41
CA LEU A 198 36.98 -11.19 24.72
C LEU A 198 38.11 -10.16 24.80
N ASP A 199 39.36 -10.60 24.65
CA ASP A 199 40.53 -9.72 24.65
C ASP A 199 40.72 -9.01 23.30
N VAL A 200 39.71 -8.25 22.89
CA VAL A 200 39.65 -7.53 21.61
C VAL A 200 39.09 -6.13 21.79
N ASP A 201 39.48 -5.23 20.90
CA ASP A 201 38.82 -3.93 20.73
C ASP A 201 37.77 -4.05 19.61
N LEU A 202 36.59 -3.46 19.79
CA LEU A 202 35.53 -3.44 18.79
C LEU A 202 35.27 -2.01 18.31
N GLU A 203 35.40 -1.78 17.02
CA GLU A 203 35.02 -0.53 16.36
C GLU A 203 33.81 -0.75 15.44
N ILE A 204 32.76 0.05 15.68
CA ILE A 204 31.56 0.08 14.83
C ILE A 204 31.66 1.30 13.92
N VAL A 205 31.75 1.07 12.61
CA VAL A 205 31.92 2.12 11.60
C VAL A 205 30.57 2.46 10.98
N GLU A 206 30.05 3.66 11.29
CA GLU A 206 28.75 4.14 10.81
C GLU A 206 28.79 5.61 10.41
N GLY A 207 28.02 5.99 9.40
CA GLY A 207 27.81 7.39 9.02
C GLY A 207 29.01 8.10 8.39
N LEU A 208 30.11 7.38 8.11
CA LEU A 208 31.31 7.93 7.46
C LEU A 208 31.21 7.92 5.93
N HIS A 209 31.96 8.80 5.28
CA HIS A 209 32.16 8.73 3.83
C HIS A 209 32.99 7.50 3.47
N HIS A 210 32.82 6.94 2.26
CA HIS A 210 33.46 5.68 1.85
C HIS A 210 34.99 5.68 2.03
N ALA A 211 35.66 6.76 1.62
CA ALA A 211 37.11 6.91 1.79
C ALA A 211 37.54 6.88 3.26
N GLU A 212 36.78 7.52 4.17
CA GLU A 212 37.06 7.53 5.60
C GLU A 212 36.80 6.16 6.24
N ALA A 213 35.75 5.47 5.79
CA ALA A 213 35.44 4.12 6.23
C ALA A 213 36.55 3.13 5.83
N LEU A 214 37.09 3.27 4.61
CA LEU A 214 38.20 2.43 4.13
C LEU A 214 39.46 2.59 4.99
N GLU A 215 39.76 3.79 5.50
CA GLU A 215 40.86 3.98 6.46
C GLU A 215 40.64 3.22 7.77
N ARG A 216 39.40 3.17 8.27
CA ARG A 216 39.06 2.35 9.45
C ARG A 216 39.23 0.87 9.16
N TYR A 217 38.86 0.43 7.96
CA TYR A 217 39.02 -0.97 7.55
C TYR A 217 40.49 -1.37 7.45
N ARG A 218 41.37 -0.46 6.98
CA ARG A 218 42.83 -0.70 6.96
C ARG A 218 43.39 -0.97 8.34
N ALA A 219 42.86 -0.31 9.36
CA ALA A 219 43.26 -0.50 10.75
C ALA A 219 42.73 -1.81 11.36
N ALA A 220 41.84 -2.57 10.73
CA ALA A 220 41.30 -3.80 11.31
C ALA A 220 42.34 -4.93 11.39
N ASP A 221 42.28 -5.75 12.45
CA ASP A 221 42.95 -7.06 12.52
C ASP A 221 42.04 -8.18 12.05
N LEU A 222 40.75 -8.04 12.32
CA LEU A 222 39.70 -8.94 11.86
C LEU A 222 38.40 -8.18 11.63
N VAL A 223 37.57 -8.69 10.72
CA VAL A 223 36.33 -8.04 10.32
C VAL A 223 35.16 -8.99 10.54
N VAL A 224 34.05 -8.47 11.06
CA VAL A 224 32.79 -9.20 11.13
C VAL A 224 31.78 -8.53 10.20
N ASP A 225 31.33 -9.21 9.16
CA ASP A 225 30.27 -8.72 8.27
C ASP A 225 28.87 -9.13 8.78
N GLN A 226 27.95 -9.48 7.88
CA GLN A 226 26.55 -9.64 8.19
C GLN A 226 26.22 -11.07 8.63
N LEU A 227 25.48 -11.19 9.73
CA LEU A 227 25.11 -12.48 10.32
C LEU A 227 23.70 -12.92 9.94
N ASN A 228 22.82 -11.96 9.63
CA ASN A 228 21.41 -12.23 9.33
C ASN A 228 21.15 -12.42 7.82
N ALA A 229 22.20 -12.58 7.02
CA ALA A 229 22.12 -12.85 5.59
C ALA A 229 23.17 -13.89 5.21
N GLY A 230 22.74 -14.99 4.57
CA GLY A 230 23.59 -16.15 4.26
C GLY A 230 24.62 -15.97 3.14
N TRP A 231 25.02 -14.71 2.86
CA TRP A 231 26.08 -14.37 1.92
C TRP A 231 26.70 -13.02 2.28
N TYR A 232 27.97 -12.79 1.94
CA TYR A 232 28.69 -11.56 2.25
C TYR A 232 28.39 -10.40 1.27
N GLY A 233 28.60 -9.15 1.71
CA GLY A 233 28.35 -7.94 0.91
C GLY A 233 29.62 -7.20 0.45
N LEU A 234 29.46 -5.97 -0.07
CA LEU A 234 30.57 -5.14 -0.58
C LEU A 234 31.61 -4.80 0.50
N PHE A 235 31.16 -4.54 1.73
CA PHE A 235 32.05 -4.31 2.89
C PHE A 235 33.03 -5.47 3.11
N ALA A 236 32.54 -6.71 3.07
CA ALA A 236 33.39 -7.88 3.19
C ALA A 236 34.37 -7.98 2.01
N ILE A 237 33.93 -7.69 0.78
CA ILE A 237 34.77 -7.73 -0.41
C ILE A 237 35.92 -6.74 -0.32
N GLU A 238 35.66 -5.51 0.15
CA GLU A 238 36.69 -4.49 0.36
C GLU A 238 37.67 -4.89 1.47
N CYS A 239 37.19 -5.49 2.56
CA CYS A 239 38.03 -5.98 3.64
C CYS A 239 38.89 -7.17 3.21
N MET A 240 38.33 -8.08 2.42
CA MET A 240 39.09 -9.17 1.79
C MET A 240 40.15 -8.61 0.81
N ALA A 241 39.82 -7.56 0.05
CA ALA A 241 40.79 -6.86 -0.80
C ALA A 241 41.91 -6.20 0.00
N LEU A 242 41.63 -5.70 1.21
CA LEU A 242 42.66 -5.21 2.13
C LEU A 242 43.52 -6.32 2.75
N GLY A 243 43.19 -7.59 2.49
CA GLY A 243 43.85 -8.75 3.08
C GLY A 243 43.45 -8.98 4.53
N LYS A 244 42.22 -8.60 4.93
CA LYS A 244 41.70 -8.83 6.28
C LYS A 244 40.93 -10.15 6.35
N PRO A 245 41.07 -10.93 7.44
CA PRO A 245 40.19 -12.06 7.67
C PRO A 245 38.77 -11.58 7.96
N VAL A 246 37.79 -12.20 7.29
CA VAL A 246 36.37 -11.83 7.42
C VAL A 246 35.57 -12.98 8.00
N VAL A 247 34.79 -12.68 9.04
CA VAL A 247 33.84 -13.58 9.69
C VAL A 247 32.42 -13.18 9.28
N THR A 248 31.61 -14.12 8.80
CA THR A 248 30.25 -13.83 8.31
C THR A 248 29.41 -15.10 8.27
N PHE A 249 28.08 -14.97 8.16
CA PHE A 249 27.23 -16.13 7.92
C PHE A 249 27.17 -16.49 6.43
N LEU A 250 27.44 -17.76 6.10
CA LEU A 250 27.38 -18.31 4.74
C LEU A 250 26.53 -19.59 4.72
N HIS A 251 25.66 -19.69 3.72
CA HIS A 251 25.02 -20.97 3.41
C HIS A 251 26.02 -21.91 2.71
N GLU A 252 26.18 -23.11 3.26
CA GLU A 252 27.12 -24.13 2.79
C GLU A 252 26.90 -24.51 1.31
N GLU A 253 25.64 -24.64 0.88
CA GLU A 253 25.31 -24.89 -0.53
C GLU A 253 25.83 -23.78 -1.47
N ALA A 254 25.76 -22.51 -1.03
CA ALA A 254 26.23 -21.39 -1.84
C ALA A 254 27.76 -21.37 -1.94
N THR A 255 28.47 -21.75 -0.87
CA THR A 255 29.93 -21.88 -0.90
C THR A 255 30.38 -23.01 -1.81
N HIS A 256 29.69 -24.16 -1.78
CA HIS A 256 29.98 -25.28 -2.69
C HIS A 256 29.81 -24.89 -4.16
N ARG A 257 28.68 -24.27 -4.52
CA ARG A 257 28.44 -23.83 -5.91
C ARG A 257 29.45 -22.77 -6.37
N THR A 258 29.84 -21.87 -5.47
CA THR A 258 30.87 -20.86 -5.77
C THR A 258 32.21 -21.51 -6.05
N ARG A 259 32.58 -22.53 -5.26
CA ARG A 259 33.79 -23.29 -5.50
C ARG A 259 33.75 -24.04 -6.83
N ASP A 260 32.65 -24.70 -7.14
CA ASP A 260 32.52 -25.44 -8.40
C ASP A 260 32.62 -24.49 -9.62
N ALA A 261 32.07 -23.28 -9.48
CA ALA A 261 32.09 -22.27 -10.53
C ALA A 261 33.45 -21.60 -10.74
N PHE A 262 34.19 -21.30 -9.66
CA PHE A 262 35.44 -20.55 -9.72
C PHE A 262 36.71 -21.39 -9.49
N GLY A 263 36.55 -22.66 -9.11
CA GLY A 263 37.65 -23.56 -8.73
C GLY A 263 38.42 -23.05 -7.51
N LEU A 264 37.72 -22.47 -6.53
CA LEU A 264 38.29 -21.79 -5.36
C LEU A 264 37.46 -22.02 -4.11
N GLU A 265 38.11 -22.35 -3.00
CA GLU A 265 37.46 -22.30 -1.69
C GLU A 265 37.16 -20.85 -1.28
N VAL A 266 36.03 -20.67 -0.61
CA VAL A 266 35.61 -19.37 -0.07
C VAL A 266 36.36 -19.13 1.25
N PRO A 267 37.31 -18.18 1.34
CA PRO A 267 38.25 -18.09 2.45
C PRO A 267 37.72 -17.34 3.69
N LEU A 268 36.39 -17.17 3.78
CA LEU A 268 35.76 -16.49 4.91
C LEU A 268 35.45 -17.49 6.03
N VAL A 269 35.54 -17.03 7.27
CA VAL A 269 35.19 -17.83 8.45
C VAL A 269 33.68 -17.81 8.63
N ASN A 270 33.03 -18.95 8.37
CA ASN A 270 31.58 -19.07 8.51
C ASN A 270 31.17 -19.05 10.00
N ALA A 271 30.24 -18.18 10.36
CA ALA A 271 29.73 -18.03 11.71
C ALA A 271 28.23 -17.69 11.73
N THR A 272 27.51 -18.26 12.70
CA THR A 272 26.15 -17.88 13.08
C THR A 272 26.18 -16.94 14.28
N SER A 273 25.05 -16.33 14.66
CA SER A 273 24.95 -15.53 15.89
C SER A 273 25.34 -16.32 17.15
N GLU A 274 25.13 -17.64 17.14
CA GLU A 274 25.43 -18.54 18.26
C GLU A 274 26.91 -18.95 18.30
N THR A 275 27.57 -19.10 17.15
CA THR A 275 28.97 -19.56 17.04
C THR A 275 29.99 -18.42 16.91
N LEU A 276 29.53 -17.18 16.70
CA LEU A 276 30.40 -16.03 16.43
C LEU A 276 31.47 -15.81 17.50
N ARG A 277 31.09 -15.89 18.79
CA ARG A 277 32.02 -15.69 19.91
C ARG A 277 33.18 -16.67 19.86
N GLU A 278 32.90 -17.94 19.57
CA GLU A 278 33.90 -18.98 19.44
C GLU A 278 34.81 -18.73 18.24
N ARG A 279 34.24 -18.38 17.08
CA ARG A 279 35.01 -18.11 15.86
C ARG A 279 35.94 -16.90 16.02
N VAL A 280 35.45 -15.81 16.62
CA VAL A 280 36.28 -14.63 16.91
C VAL A 280 37.40 -14.98 17.89
N ARG A 281 37.10 -15.69 18.98
CA ARG A 281 38.11 -16.16 19.94
C ARG A 281 39.19 -17.02 19.29
N GLY A 282 38.81 -17.98 18.44
CA GLY A 282 39.77 -18.82 17.72
C GLY A 282 40.72 -18.02 16.82
N LEU A 283 40.22 -16.95 16.17
CA LEU A 283 41.08 -16.04 15.39
C LEU A 283 42.00 -15.16 16.24
N VAL A 284 41.59 -14.84 17.46
CA VAL A 284 42.43 -14.12 18.43
C VAL A 284 43.58 -15.03 18.89
N GLU A 285 43.25 -16.27 19.29
CA GLU A 285 44.17 -17.30 19.76
C GLU A 285 45.15 -17.78 18.67
N ALA A 286 44.73 -17.81 17.40
CA ALA A 286 45.59 -18.15 16.26
C ALA A 286 46.72 -17.12 16.00
N GLY A 287 46.71 -15.99 16.69
CA GLY A 287 47.74 -14.96 16.59
C GLY A 287 47.77 -14.22 15.26
N PRO A 288 48.72 -13.28 15.09
CA PRO A 288 48.84 -12.46 13.89
C PRO A 288 49.07 -13.27 12.60
N GLU A 289 49.87 -14.34 12.67
CA GLU A 289 50.19 -15.19 11.52
C GLU A 289 48.99 -15.96 11.01
N GLY A 290 48.18 -16.56 11.90
CA GLY A 290 46.96 -17.26 11.52
C GLY A 290 45.92 -16.34 10.87
N ARG A 291 45.77 -15.11 11.39
CA ARG A 291 44.92 -14.07 10.79
C ARG A 291 45.44 -13.62 9.43
N ALA A 292 46.75 -13.44 9.29
CA ALA A 292 47.39 -13.04 8.04
C ALA A 292 47.24 -14.09 6.94
N ALA A 293 47.29 -15.39 7.28
CA ALA A 293 47.08 -16.48 6.33
C ALA A 293 45.67 -16.44 5.71
N ILE A 294 44.63 -16.26 6.54
CA ILE A 294 43.24 -16.11 6.08
C ILE A 294 43.07 -14.81 5.27
N GLY A 295 43.71 -13.73 5.71
CA GLY A 295 43.74 -12.46 4.99
C GLY A 295 44.36 -12.58 3.59
N ALA A 296 45.47 -13.29 3.45
CA ALA A 296 46.12 -13.56 2.17
C ALA A 296 45.23 -14.40 1.24
N ALA A 297 44.59 -15.44 1.78
CA ALA A 297 43.61 -16.23 1.02
C ALA A 297 42.40 -15.39 0.57
N SER A 298 41.92 -14.49 1.44
CA SER A 298 40.85 -13.54 1.15
C SER A 298 41.20 -12.59 0.00
N ARG A 299 42.44 -12.06 -0.02
CA ARG A 299 42.93 -11.22 -1.11
C ARG A 299 42.97 -11.98 -2.43
N ALA A 300 43.57 -13.18 -2.44
CA ALA A 300 43.68 -14.01 -3.64
C ALA A 300 42.30 -14.40 -4.22
N TYR A 301 41.33 -14.67 -3.34
CA TYR A 301 39.95 -14.94 -3.74
C TYR A 301 39.30 -13.72 -4.40
N VAL A 302 39.45 -12.53 -3.81
CA VAL A 302 38.90 -11.29 -4.37
C VAL A 302 39.48 -10.98 -5.76
N GLU A 303 40.79 -11.13 -5.94
CA GLU A 303 41.46 -10.93 -7.24
C GLU A 303 40.92 -11.87 -8.33
N ARG A 304 40.43 -13.06 -7.96
CA ARG A 304 39.90 -14.04 -8.92
C ARG A 304 38.40 -13.96 -9.13
N VAL A 305 37.61 -13.52 -8.15
CA VAL A 305 36.14 -13.57 -8.17
C VAL A 305 35.51 -12.18 -8.30
N HIS A 306 36.09 -11.17 -7.66
CA HIS A 306 35.52 -9.83 -7.51
C HIS A 306 36.33 -8.73 -8.23
N ASP A 307 37.34 -9.12 -9.01
CA ASP A 307 38.06 -8.18 -9.85
C ASP A 307 37.14 -7.56 -10.91
N LEU A 308 37.19 -6.23 -11.01
CA LEU A 308 36.30 -5.46 -11.86
C LEU A 308 36.47 -5.78 -13.35
N ASP A 309 37.68 -6.10 -13.83
CA ASP A 309 37.88 -6.47 -15.23
C ASP A 309 37.18 -7.79 -15.54
N ARG A 310 37.28 -8.78 -14.64
CA ARG A 310 36.57 -10.05 -14.78
C ARG A 310 35.04 -9.90 -14.71
N VAL A 311 34.54 -9.10 -13.78
CA VAL A 311 33.09 -8.81 -13.67
C VAL A 311 32.58 -8.13 -14.94
N THR A 312 33.40 -7.27 -15.53
CA THR A 312 33.09 -6.61 -16.81
C THR A 312 33.06 -7.60 -17.96
N ASP A 313 33.97 -8.58 -18.00
CA ASP A 313 33.96 -9.66 -18.98
C ASP A 313 32.67 -10.49 -18.89
N LEU A 314 32.23 -10.86 -17.67
CA LEU A 314 30.96 -11.58 -17.47
C LEU A 314 29.75 -10.76 -17.95
N LEU A 315 29.73 -9.45 -17.69
CA LEU A 315 28.68 -8.57 -18.19
C LEU A 315 28.65 -8.50 -19.72
N LEU A 316 29.81 -8.42 -20.36
CA LEU A 316 29.94 -8.40 -21.82
C LEU A 316 29.49 -9.73 -22.43
N ASP A 317 29.80 -10.86 -21.80
CA ASP A 317 29.32 -12.18 -22.22
C ASP A 317 27.80 -12.26 -22.17
N THR A 318 27.18 -11.86 -21.06
CA THR A 318 25.71 -11.80 -20.95
C THR A 318 25.09 -10.86 -21.99
N TYR A 319 25.74 -9.73 -22.30
CA TYR A 319 25.25 -8.82 -23.35
C TYR A 319 25.40 -9.39 -24.75
N ALA A 320 26.46 -10.16 -25.01
CA ALA A 320 26.67 -10.82 -26.30
C ALA A 320 25.62 -11.93 -26.52
N GLU A 321 25.28 -12.69 -25.48
CA GLU A 321 24.27 -13.77 -25.53
C GLU A 321 22.87 -13.28 -25.91
N ILE A 322 22.47 -12.11 -25.40
CA ILE A 322 21.14 -11.54 -25.70
C ILE A 322 21.11 -10.72 -26.99
N GLN A 323 22.26 -10.46 -27.62
CA GLN A 323 22.33 -9.77 -28.90
C GLN A 323 21.89 -10.68 -30.05
N PRO A 324 21.21 -10.14 -31.07
CA PRO A 324 20.87 -10.91 -32.26
C PRO A 324 22.15 -11.29 -33.03
N ALA A 325 22.27 -12.57 -33.40
CA ALA A 325 23.38 -13.05 -34.22
C ALA A 325 23.46 -12.31 -35.57
N PRO A 326 24.67 -12.01 -36.10
CA PRO A 326 24.82 -11.43 -37.43
C PRO A 326 24.23 -12.36 -38.51
N ALA A 327 23.61 -11.76 -39.52
CA ALA A 327 22.74 -12.43 -40.51
C ALA A 327 23.38 -13.53 -41.38
N ALA A 328 24.67 -13.86 -41.18
CA ALA A 328 25.44 -14.75 -42.05
C ALA A 328 25.84 -16.11 -41.44
N ALA A 329 25.38 -16.48 -40.24
CA ALA A 329 25.66 -17.81 -39.69
C ALA A 329 24.48 -18.35 -38.88
N ARG A 330 23.55 -19.03 -39.57
CA ARG A 330 22.61 -19.95 -38.92
C ARG A 330 23.11 -21.38 -39.12
N PRO A 331 23.79 -22.02 -38.15
CA PRO A 331 23.71 -23.46 -38.03
C PRO A 331 22.39 -23.81 -37.33
N ALA A 332 21.85 -24.98 -37.68
CA ALA A 332 20.62 -25.51 -37.11
C ALA A 332 20.67 -25.52 -35.58
N ARG A 333 19.54 -25.20 -34.93
CA ARG A 333 19.35 -25.35 -33.47
C ARG A 333 19.77 -26.76 -33.06
N ALA A 334 20.91 -26.88 -32.38
CA ALA A 334 21.21 -28.06 -31.59
C ALA A 334 20.19 -28.14 -30.45
N ALA A 335 19.55 -29.30 -30.31
CA ALA A 335 18.65 -29.58 -29.20
C ALA A 335 19.36 -29.34 -27.86
N PRO A 336 18.66 -28.86 -26.82
CA PRO A 336 19.24 -28.73 -25.49
C PRO A 336 19.80 -30.10 -25.04
N PRO A 337 20.93 -30.12 -24.29
CA PRO A 337 21.54 -31.37 -23.89
C PRO A 337 20.52 -32.21 -23.12
N ARG A 338 20.33 -33.45 -23.58
CA ARG A 338 19.53 -34.46 -22.89
C ARG A 338 20.11 -34.63 -21.49
N ARG A 339 19.22 -34.64 -20.49
CA ARG A 339 19.53 -35.11 -19.13
C ARG A 339 20.27 -36.45 -19.21
N PRO A 340 21.32 -36.70 -18.40
CA PRO A 340 21.75 -38.07 -18.19
C PRO A 340 20.61 -38.82 -17.49
N ALA A 341 20.27 -39.97 -18.07
CA ALA A 341 19.39 -40.97 -17.47
C ALA A 341 19.99 -41.45 -16.14
N GLY A 342 19.11 -41.84 -15.21
CA GLY A 342 19.56 -42.48 -13.97
C GLY A 342 20.18 -43.84 -14.26
N GLU A 343 21.17 -44.22 -13.45
CA GLU A 343 21.23 -45.49 -12.73
C GLU A 343 22.41 -45.50 -11.72
N GLU A 344 22.05 -45.89 -10.49
CA GLU A 344 22.78 -46.72 -9.52
C GLU A 344 24.20 -46.38 -9.04
N MET A 345 24.29 -45.96 -7.77
CA MET A 345 25.11 -46.65 -6.73
C MET A 345 24.98 -45.90 -5.40
N PHE A 346 24.24 -46.47 -4.45
CA PHE A 346 24.70 -46.85 -3.12
C PHE A 346 23.50 -47.41 -2.34
N SER A 347 23.43 -48.74 -2.33
CA SER A 347 22.69 -49.51 -1.35
C SER A 347 23.48 -49.54 -0.03
N GLY A 348 22.74 -49.51 1.08
CA GLY A 348 23.25 -49.90 2.40
C GLY A 348 23.59 -48.73 3.32
N THR A 349 22.62 -48.29 4.12
CA THR A 349 22.60 -48.42 5.59
C THR A 349 21.31 -47.77 6.13
N GLU A 350 20.73 -48.40 7.15
CA GLU A 350 19.49 -47.99 7.81
C GLU A 350 19.58 -46.56 8.39
N PRO A 351 18.45 -45.85 8.55
CA PRO A 351 18.46 -44.48 9.04
C PRO A 351 18.73 -44.45 10.55
N GLU A 352 19.90 -43.96 10.94
CA GLU A 352 20.07 -43.40 12.28
C GLU A 352 19.12 -42.21 12.46
N SER A 353 18.48 -42.18 13.61
CA SER A 353 17.48 -41.21 14.06
C SER A 353 17.94 -39.77 13.85
N VAL A 354 17.40 -39.12 12.81
CA VAL A 354 17.45 -37.66 12.65
C VAL A 354 16.43 -37.06 13.62
N GLU A 355 16.93 -36.37 14.65
CA GLU A 355 16.11 -35.50 15.50
C GLU A 355 15.29 -34.54 14.63
N PRO A 356 14.01 -34.27 14.98
CA PRO A 356 13.18 -33.38 14.19
C PRO A 356 13.79 -31.98 14.18
N LEU A 357 14.18 -31.53 12.98
CA LEU A 357 14.50 -30.13 12.67
C LEU A 357 13.39 -29.24 13.25
N THR A 358 13.70 -28.53 14.33
CA THR A 358 12.87 -27.45 14.84
C THR A 358 12.77 -26.39 13.75
N VAL A 359 11.62 -26.35 13.08
CA VAL A 359 11.24 -25.26 12.17
C VAL A 359 11.19 -23.99 13.02
N ARG A 360 12.26 -23.19 12.99
CA ARG A 360 12.21 -21.81 13.47
C ARG A 360 11.23 -21.06 12.57
N GLU A 361 10.07 -20.73 13.13
CA GLU A 361 9.05 -19.91 12.50
C GLU A 361 9.67 -18.65 11.88
N ALA A 362 9.28 -18.35 10.65
CA ALA A 362 9.71 -17.15 9.94
C ALA A 362 9.45 -15.92 10.81
N GLN A 363 10.50 -15.14 11.08
CA GLN A 363 10.37 -13.87 11.79
C GLN A 363 9.33 -12.98 11.07
N PRO A 364 8.35 -12.42 11.79
CA PRO A 364 7.33 -11.58 11.17
C PRO A 364 7.99 -10.35 10.53
N ALA A 365 7.66 -10.10 9.27
CA ALA A 365 8.20 -8.99 8.50
C ALA A 365 8.13 -7.68 9.30
N GLY A 366 9.26 -6.96 9.38
CA GLY A 366 9.39 -5.73 10.14
C GLY A 366 8.26 -4.75 9.83
N VAL A 367 7.64 -4.22 10.89
CA VAL A 367 6.42 -3.38 10.89
C VAL A 367 6.45 -2.27 9.84
N GLY A 368 7.62 -1.68 9.56
CA GLY A 368 7.78 -0.64 8.54
C GLY A 368 7.57 -1.10 7.09
N SER A 369 7.99 -2.33 6.75
CA SER A 369 7.76 -2.93 5.42
C SER A 369 6.29 -3.28 5.22
N GLN A 370 5.64 -3.77 6.27
CA GLN A 370 4.20 -4.01 6.29
C GLN A 370 3.42 -2.70 6.21
N LEU A 371 3.82 -1.65 6.94
CA LEU A 371 3.21 -0.31 6.84
C LEU A 371 3.33 0.27 5.43
N ARG A 372 4.48 0.15 4.77
CA ARG A 372 4.69 0.64 3.40
C ARG A 372 3.88 -0.15 2.37
N ARG A 373 3.72 -1.46 2.56
CA ARG A 373 2.82 -2.31 1.75
C ARG A 373 1.37 -1.91 2.00
N LEU A 374 0.94 -1.82 3.26
CA LEU A 374 -0.40 -1.43 3.67
C LEU A 374 -0.76 -0.06 3.11
N THR A 375 0.07 0.96 3.31
CA THR A 375 -0.17 2.32 2.81
C THR A 375 -0.28 2.37 1.28
N ARG A 376 0.54 1.63 0.54
CA ARG A 376 0.44 1.55 -0.92
C ARG A 376 -0.87 0.89 -1.37
N HIS A 377 -1.24 -0.24 -0.77
CA HIS A 377 -2.47 -0.96 -1.13
C HIS A 377 -3.72 -0.19 -0.66
N SER A 378 -3.73 0.36 0.55
CA SER A 378 -4.79 1.21 1.07
C SER A 378 -4.99 2.49 0.25
N ALA A 379 -3.92 3.10 -0.26
CA ALA A 379 -4.03 4.24 -1.17
C ALA A 379 -4.66 3.83 -2.51
N ILE A 380 -4.25 2.69 -3.08
CA ILE A 380 -4.82 2.18 -4.35
C ILE A 380 -6.31 1.82 -4.17
N TYR A 381 -6.66 1.12 -3.08
CA TYR A 381 -8.05 0.78 -2.76
C TYR A 381 -8.89 2.03 -2.46
N GLY A 382 -8.30 3.03 -1.79
CA GLY A 382 -8.94 4.30 -1.47
C GLY A 382 -9.24 5.16 -2.71
N ILE A 383 -8.36 5.16 -3.72
CA ILE A 383 -8.57 5.88 -4.98
C ILE A 383 -9.82 5.40 -5.70
N GLY A 384 -10.05 4.08 -5.76
CA GLY A 384 -11.25 3.53 -6.38
C GLY A 384 -12.54 4.07 -5.75
N GLY A 385 -12.61 4.05 -4.41
CA GLY A 385 -13.76 4.59 -3.68
C GLY A 385 -13.91 6.11 -3.81
N LEU A 386 -12.80 6.86 -3.84
CA LEU A 386 -12.78 8.31 -4.09
C LEU A 386 -13.34 8.64 -5.48
N VAL A 387 -12.87 7.96 -6.52
CA VAL A 387 -13.34 8.14 -7.90
C VAL A 387 -14.83 7.85 -8.01
N SER A 388 -15.31 6.74 -7.43
CA SER A 388 -16.73 6.41 -7.39
C SER A 388 -17.58 7.51 -6.74
N ARG A 389 -17.12 8.11 -5.63
CA ARG A 389 -17.84 9.19 -4.94
C ARG A 389 -17.90 10.49 -5.73
N VAL A 390 -16.79 10.87 -6.37
CA VAL A 390 -16.74 12.07 -7.23
C VAL A 390 -17.69 11.91 -8.40
N ILE A 391 -17.63 10.76 -9.09
CA ILE A 391 -18.55 10.42 -10.18
C ILE A 391 -20.01 10.49 -9.70
N ALA A 392 -20.30 9.95 -8.52
CA ALA A 392 -21.64 9.97 -7.94
C ALA A 392 -22.22 11.38 -7.75
N VAL A 393 -21.38 12.39 -7.49
CA VAL A 393 -21.77 13.81 -7.43
C VAL A 393 -21.89 14.39 -8.85
N LEU A 394 -21.00 14.03 -9.77
CA LEU A 394 -21.04 14.48 -11.17
C LEU A 394 -22.23 13.93 -11.97
N LEU A 395 -22.83 12.83 -11.54
CA LEU A 395 -24.08 12.30 -12.13
C LEU A 395 -25.33 13.00 -11.60
N LEU A 396 -25.22 13.78 -10.53
CA LEU A 396 -26.35 14.47 -9.92
C LEU A 396 -27.10 15.37 -10.91
N PRO A 397 -26.45 16.20 -11.76
CA PRO A 397 -27.17 17.06 -12.72
C PRO A 397 -27.99 16.25 -13.71
N VAL A 398 -27.49 15.06 -14.08
CA VAL A 398 -28.22 14.16 -14.98
C VAL A 398 -29.43 13.59 -14.25
N TYR A 399 -29.25 13.03 -13.06
CA TYR A 399 -30.36 12.45 -12.31
C TYR A 399 -31.47 13.46 -12.04
N THR A 400 -31.14 14.65 -11.55
CA THR A 400 -32.14 15.66 -11.18
C THR A 400 -32.82 16.31 -12.39
N ARG A 401 -32.22 16.25 -13.58
CA ARG A 401 -32.85 16.77 -14.81
C ARG A 401 -33.90 15.84 -15.38
N TYR A 402 -33.74 14.53 -15.18
CA TYR A 402 -34.62 13.50 -15.74
C TYR A 402 -35.55 12.87 -14.69
N LEU A 403 -35.36 13.16 -13.40
CA LEU A 403 -36.12 12.58 -12.29
C LEU A 403 -36.71 13.68 -11.44
N SER A 404 -37.95 13.46 -10.98
CA SER A 404 -38.58 14.31 -9.98
C SER A 404 -37.98 14.08 -8.58
N PRO A 405 -38.20 15.00 -7.62
CA PRO A 405 -37.86 14.75 -6.22
C PRO A 405 -38.50 13.48 -5.65
N ASP A 406 -39.72 13.15 -6.08
CA ASP A 406 -40.42 11.91 -5.67
C ASP A 406 -39.68 10.66 -6.18
N ASP A 407 -39.36 10.62 -7.48
CA ASP A 407 -38.60 9.52 -8.09
C ASP A 407 -37.26 9.30 -7.37
N TYR A 408 -36.53 10.39 -7.11
CA TYR A 408 -35.24 10.34 -6.42
C TYR A 408 -35.39 9.86 -4.97
N GLY A 409 -36.46 10.30 -4.29
CA GLY A 409 -36.85 9.84 -2.96
C GLY A 409 -37.12 8.34 -2.91
N ARG A 410 -37.88 7.80 -3.88
CA ARG A 410 -38.13 6.35 -4.00
C ARG A 410 -36.83 5.57 -4.16
N ILE A 411 -35.95 6.01 -5.06
CA ILE A 411 -34.65 5.36 -5.31
C ILE A 411 -33.80 5.33 -4.03
N GLU A 412 -33.58 6.47 -3.39
CA GLU A 412 -32.70 6.58 -2.23
C GLU A 412 -33.25 5.85 -1.00
N THR A 413 -34.58 5.78 -0.87
CA THR A 413 -35.26 4.97 0.16
C THR A 413 -35.02 3.47 -0.07
N LEU A 414 -35.12 3.01 -1.32
CA LEU A 414 -34.81 1.61 -1.68
C LEU A 414 -33.32 1.28 -1.53
N VAL A 415 -32.43 2.23 -1.80
CA VAL A 415 -30.98 2.09 -1.50
C VAL A 415 -30.75 1.94 0.00
N ALA A 416 -31.44 2.74 0.84
CA ALA A 416 -31.35 2.60 2.30
C ALA A 416 -31.83 1.22 2.77
N LEU A 417 -32.99 0.74 2.27
CA LEU A 417 -33.54 -0.58 2.57
C LEU A 417 -32.59 -1.71 2.14
N THR A 418 -32.13 -1.70 0.89
CA THR A 418 -31.25 -2.75 0.37
C THR A 418 -29.90 -2.74 1.09
N THR A 419 -29.40 -1.60 1.55
CA THR A 419 -28.16 -1.51 2.34
C THR A 419 -28.29 -2.26 3.68
N ILE A 420 -29.39 -2.09 4.44
CA ILE A 420 -29.59 -2.85 5.69
C ILE A 420 -29.82 -4.33 5.41
N MET A 421 -30.61 -4.67 4.39
CA MET A 421 -30.81 -6.08 4.03
C MET A 421 -29.49 -6.75 3.66
N GLY A 422 -28.65 -6.10 2.86
CA GLY A 422 -27.32 -6.62 2.51
C GLY A 422 -26.41 -6.77 3.72
N LEU A 423 -26.52 -5.91 4.74
CA LEU A 423 -25.79 -6.08 5.99
C LEU A 423 -26.27 -7.32 6.78
N LEU A 424 -27.58 -7.52 6.88
CA LEU A 424 -28.18 -8.66 7.58
C LEU A 424 -27.91 -9.98 6.86
N LEU A 425 -28.10 -10.03 5.55
CA LEU A 425 -27.88 -11.24 4.73
C LEU A 425 -26.42 -11.71 4.76
N ARG A 426 -25.46 -10.78 4.86
CA ARG A 426 -24.05 -11.13 4.97
C ARG A 426 -23.66 -11.62 6.36
N ALA A 427 -24.44 -11.38 7.42
CA ALA A 427 -24.19 -11.90 8.78
C ALA A 427 -22.74 -11.74 9.31
N GLY A 428 -22.04 -10.65 8.91
CA GLY A 428 -20.64 -10.41 9.28
C GLY A 428 -19.59 -11.22 8.49
N MET A 429 -20.02 -11.98 7.46
CA MET A 429 -19.18 -12.83 6.61
C MET A 429 -18.03 -12.07 5.96
N ALA A 430 -18.21 -10.79 5.62
CA ALA A 430 -17.14 -9.97 5.04
C ALA A 430 -15.90 -9.88 5.95
N SER A 431 -16.08 -9.79 7.27
CA SER A 431 -14.97 -9.77 8.23
C SER A 431 -14.46 -11.18 8.56
N ALA A 432 -15.38 -12.15 8.67
CA ALA A 432 -15.03 -13.54 8.94
C ALA A 432 -14.20 -14.16 7.81
N PHE A 433 -14.56 -13.90 6.55
CA PHE A 433 -13.83 -14.35 5.37
C PHE A 433 -12.36 -13.92 5.41
N PHE A 434 -12.08 -12.64 5.69
CA PHE A 434 -10.71 -12.15 5.81
C PHE A 434 -9.95 -12.86 6.94
N ARG A 435 -10.55 -12.94 8.13
CA ARG A 435 -9.92 -13.57 9.31
C ARG A 435 -9.56 -15.03 9.03
N PHE A 436 -10.55 -15.83 8.66
CA PHE A 436 -10.39 -17.27 8.48
C PHE A 436 -9.56 -17.61 7.25
N TYR A 437 -9.59 -16.81 6.17
CA TYR A 437 -8.71 -17.06 5.03
C TYR A 437 -7.23 -16.90 5.39
N PHE A 438 -6.89 -15.89 6.20
CA PHE A 438 -5.52 -15.67 6.64
C PHE A 438 -5.07 -16.62 7.76
N ASP A 439 -6.00 -17.21 8.51
CA ASP A 439 -5.70 -18.25 9.49
C ASP A 439 -5.32 -19.60 8.84
N MET A 440 -5.74 -19.84 7.60
CA MET A 440 -5.40 -21.06 6.86
C MET A 440 -3.98 -20.97 6.27
N THR A 441 -3.15 -21.96 6.61
CA THR A 441 -1.77 -22.07 6.13
C THR A 441 -1.68 -22.77 4.76
N ASP A 442 -2.59 -23.69 4.48
CA ASP A 442 -2.63 -24.48 3.26
C ASP A 442 -3.69 -23.98 2.26
N ASP A 443 -3.46 -24.27 0.98
CA ASP A 443 -4.33 -23.82 -0.11
C ASP A 443 -5.67 -24.57 -0.17
N ALA A 444 -5.77 -25.77 0.42
CA ALA A 444 -7.03 -26.50 0.48
C ALA A 444 -7.99 -25.81 1.47
N GLY A 445 -7.53 -25.53 2.69
CA GLY A 445 -8.29 -24.78 3.70
C GLY A 445 -8.74 -23.40 3.20
N ARG A 446 -7.87 -22.66 2.51
CA ARG A 446 -8.26 -21.37 1.88
C ARG A 446 -9.37 -21.52 0.85
N ARG A 447 -9.35 -22.61 0.06
CA ARG A 447 -10.43 -22.91 -0.90
C ARG A 447 -11.72 -23.29 -0.18
N THR A 448 -11.67 -24.06 0.90
CA THR A 448 -12.85 -24.40 1.71
C THR A 448 -13.47 -23.14 2.33
N VAL A 449 -12.67 -22.22 2.87
CA VAL A 449 -13.13 -20.90 3.36
C VAL A 449 -13.79 -20.08 2.24
N LEU A 450 -13.14 -19.99 1.08
CA LEU A 450 -13.69 -19.28 -0.08
C LEU A 450 -15.03 -19.87 -0.54
N ARG A 451 -15.10 -21.18 -0.73
CA ARG A 451 -16.30 -21.86 -1.24
C ARG A 451 -17.45 -21.79 -0.23
N THR A 452 -17.16 -22.01 1.05
CA THR A 452 -18.15 -21.93 2.14
C THR A 452 -18.73 -20.52 2.25
N SER A 453 -17.87 -19.48 2.28
CA SER A 453 -18.33 -18.08 2.34
C SER A 453 -19.06 -17.64 1.07
N PHE A 454 -18.60 -18.10 -0.11
CA PHE A 454 -19.26 -17.84 -1.39
C PHE A 454 -20.67 -18.42 -1.44
N TRP A 455 -20.84 -19.72 -1.15
CA TRP A 455 -22.14 -20.38 -1.22
C TRP A 455 -23.11 -19.90 -0.14
N PHE A 456 -22.62 -19.59 1.06
CA PHE A 456 -23.44 -18.93 2.08
C PHE A 456 -23.97 -17.58 1.59
N THR A 457 -23.09 -16.74 1.08
CA THR A 457 -23.44 -15.39 0.61
C THR A 457 -24.37 -15.44 -0.60
N MET A 458 -24.12 -16.36 -1.54
CA MET A 458 -24.97 -16.61 -2.71
C MET A 458 -26.37 -17.09 -2.30
N GLY A 459 -26.44 -18.06 -1.39
CA GLY A 459 -27.70 -18.58 -0.86
C GLY A 459 -28.50 -17.49 -0.14
N ALA A 460 -27.87 -16.76 0.78
CA ALA A 460 -28.50 -15.67 1.52
C ALA A 460 -29.00 -14.54 0.58
N ALA A 461 -28.19 -14.13 -0.40
CA ALA A 461 -28.57 -13.14 -1.40
C ALA A 461 -29.77 -13.60 -2.24
N THR A 462 -29.80 -14.88 -2.64
CA THR A 462 -30.88 -15.46 -3.44
C THR A 462 -32.19 -15.55 -2.65
N VAL A 463 -32.13 -15.91 -1.36
CA VAL A 463 -33.28 -15.85 -0.46
C VAL A 463 -33.77 -14.41 -0.31
N GLY A 464 -32.86 -13.45 -0.13
CA GLY A 464 -33.21 -12.02 -0.06
C GLY A 464 -33.91 -11.50 -1.32
N LEU A 465 -33.43 -11.92 -2.50
CA LEU A 465 -34.08 -11.63 -3.78
C LEU A 465 -35.49 -12.23 -3.84
N ALA A 466 -35.64 -13.53 -3.53
CA ALA A 466 -36.93 -14.20 -3.58
C ALA A 466 -37.96 -13.55 -2.63
N VAL A 467 -37.52 -13.17 -1.43
CA VAL A 467 -38.37 -12.46 -0.45
C VAL A 467 -38.80 -11.09 -0.98
N LEU A 468 -37.88 -10.30 -1.54
CA LEU A 468 -38.23 -8.98 -2.09
C LEU A 468 -39.13 -9.07 -3.33
N LEU A 469 -38.98 -10.10 -4.17
CA LEU A 469 -39.88 -10.35 -5.29
C LEU A 469 -41.28 -10.74 -4.80
N ALA A 470 -41.37 -11.67 -3.84
CA ALA A 470 -42.64 -12.13 -3.29
C ALA A 470 -43.38 -11.03 -2.51
N LEU A 471 -42.64 -10.14 -1.84
CA LEU A 471 -43.18 -9.06 -1.03
C LEU A 471 -43.12 -7.69 -1.73
N ALA A 472 -42.87 -7.63 -3.04
CA ALA A 472 -42.67 -6.37 -3.76
C ALA A 472 -43.85 -5.39 -3.59
N GLY A 473 -45.08 -5.88 -3.77
CA GLY A 473 -46.31 -5.10 -3.56
C GLY A 473 -46.47 -4.64 -2.10
N PRO A 474 -46.48 -5.56 -1.11
CA PRO A 474 -46.57 -5.19 0.30
C PRO A 474 -45.48 -4.22 0.77
N VAL A 475 -44.23 -4.38 0.31
CA VAL A 475 -43.13 -3.47 0.64
C VAL A 475 -43.33 -2.11 -0.01
N SER A 476 -43.80 -2.07 -1.27
CA SER A 476 -44.16 -0.82 -1.94
C SER A 476 -45.23 -0.08 -1.14
N THR A 477 -46.33 -0.75 -0.78
CA THR A 477 -47.42 -0.13 -0.02
C THR A 477 -46.94 0.29 1.37
N LEU A 478 -46.15 -0.56 2.02
CA LEU A 478 -45.56 -0.25 3.32
C LEU A 478 -44.64 0.95 3.26
N LEU A 479 -43.90 1.20 2.18
CA LEU A 479 -42.95 2.32 2.07
C LEU A 479 -43.57 3.56 1.46
N PHE A 480 -44.30 3.46 0.36
CA PHE A 480 -44.75 4.62 -0.42
C PHE A 480 -46.25 4.89 -0.31
N GLY A 481 -47.02 3.98 0.30
CA GLY A 481 -48.48 4.13 0.46
C GLY A 481 -49.28 3.54 -0.69
N ASP A 482 -48.63 3.13 -1.77
CA ASP A 482 -49.24 2.51 -2.96
C ASP A 482 -48.42 1.30 -3.47
N ALA A 483 -49.00 0.54 -4.40
CA ALA A 483 -48.33 -0.61 -5.03
C ALA A 483 -47.60 -0.25 -6.34
N ASP A 484 -47.61 1.00 -6.79
CA ASP A 484 -47.12 1.41 -8.10
C ASP A 484 -45.59 1.28 -8.18
N ALA A 485 -44.90 1.43 -7.06
CA ALA A 485 -43.45 1.22 -6.95
C ALA A 485 -43.04 -0.26 -6.77
N ALA A 486 -43.96 -1.23 -6.87
CA ALA A 486 -43.61 -2.66 -6.74
C ALA A 486 -42.53 -3.11 -7.74
N GLY A 487 -42.56 -2.58 -8.97
CA GLY A 487 -41.51 -2.83 -9.97
C GLY A 487 -40.13 -2.30 -9.53
N LEU A 488 -40.08 -1.15 -8.86
CA LEU A 488 -38.84 -0.59 -8.31
C LEU A 488 -38.31 -1.43 -7.14
N VAL A 489 -39.20 -1.94 -6.28
CA VAL A 489 -38.83 -2.85 -5.18
C VAL A 489 -38.25 -4.15 -5.73
N ALA A 490 -38.91 -4.76 -6.72
CA ALA A 490 -38.43 -5.96 -7.38
C ALA A 490 -37.05 -5.76 -8.03
N ALA A 491 -36.87 -4.66 -8.78
CA ALA A 491 -35.59 -4.29 -9.36
C ALA A 491 -34.49 -4.05 -8.30
N SER A 492 -34.86 -3.49 -7.15
CA SER A 492 -33.95 -3.31 -6.00
C SER A 492 -33.55 -4.63 -5.37
N GLY A 493 -34.41 -5.66 -5.40
CA GLY A 493 -34.06 -7.03 -5.01
C GLY A 493 -32.96 -7.62 -5.89
N VAL A 494 -33.05 -7.40 -7.21
CA VAL A 494 -31.99 -7.82 -8.15
C VAL A 494 -30.70 -7.04 -7.88
N ALA A 495 -30.82 -5.74 -7.60
CA ALA A 495 -29.68 -4.90 -7.22
C ALA A 495 -28.97 -5.38 -5.96
N LEU A 496 -29.74 -5.73 -4.93
CA LEU A 496 -29.25 -6.33 -3.69
C LEU A 496 -28.48 -7.63 -3.97
N TRP A 497 -29.07 -8.52 -4.77
CA TRP A 497 -28.45 -9.79 -5.15
C TRP A 497 -27.11 -9.59 -5.85
N ALA A 498 -27.08 -8.71 -6.86
CA ALA A 498 -25.86 -8.43 -7.63
C ALA A 498 -24.78 -7.81 -6.74
N THR A 499 -25.14 -6.84 -5.90
CA THR A 499 -24.20 -6.13 -5.02
C THR A 499 -23.57 -7.07 -3.98
N VAL A 500 -24.38 -7.88 -3.29
CA VAL A 500 -23.89 -8.79 -2.25
C VAL A 500 -22.91 -9.81 -2.83
N ASN A 501 -23.20 -10.36 -4.01
CA ASN A 501 -22.32 -11.33 -4.67
C ASN A 501 -21.07 -10.69 -5.30
N TYR A 502 -21.20 -9.49 -5.87
CA TYR A 502 -20.06 -8.70 -6.37
C TYR A 502 -19.06 -8.37 -5.26
N GLU A 503 -19.53 -7.96 -4.09
CA GLU A 503 -18.67 -7.65 -2.94
C GLU A 503 -17.91 -8.87 -2.43
N GLN A 504 -18.51 -10.05 -2.47
CA GLN A 504 -17.85 -11.31 -2.11
C GLN A 504 -16.73 -11.68 -3.08
N LEU A 505 -16.94 -11.58 -4.40
CA LEU A 505 -15.89 -11.86 -5.38
C LEU A 505 -14.75 -10.83 -5.33
N THR A 506 -15.07 -9.56 -5.12
CA THR A 506 -14.04 -8.52 -4.96
C THR A 506 -13.32 -8.58 -3.61
N ALA A 507 -13.92 -9.22 -2.59
CA ALA A 507 -13.21 -9.55 -1.34
C ALA A 507 -12.05 -10.50 -1.58
N LEU A 508 -12.20 -11.50 -2.46
CA LEU A 508 -11.11 -12.42 -2.82
C LEU A 508 -9.88 -11.68 -3.38
N PHE A 509 -10.07 -10.68 -4.25
CA PHE A 509 -8.94 -9.89 -4.76
C PHE A 509 -8.20 -9.11 -3.68
N ARG A 510 -8.91 -8.65 -2.66
CA ARG A 510 -8.31 -7.90 -1.55
C ARG A 510 -7.46 -8.81 -0.67
N VAL A 511 -7.97 -10.00 -0.37
CA VAL A 511 -7.27 -11.01 0.45
C VAL A 511 -6.06 -11.58 -0.28
N GLU A 512 -6.14 -11.78 -1.61
CA GLU A 512 -4.99 -12.18 -2.44
C GLU A 512 -4.03 -11.01 -2.79
N GLU A 513 -4.24 -9.82 -2.21
CA GLU A 513 -3.47 -8.58 -2.49
C GLU A 513 -3.44 -8.14 -3.98
N ARG A 514 -4.40 -8.59 -4.80
CA ARG A 514 -4.54 -8.27 -6.23
C ARG A 514 -5.20 -6.91 -6.47
N SER A 515 -4.57 -5.86 -5.94
CA SER A 515 -5.09 -4.49 -6.00
C SER A 515 -5.40 -3.96 -7.40
N VAL A 516 -4.63 -4.34 -8.43
CA VAL A 516 -4.90 -3.92 -9.82
C VAL A 516 -6.17 -4.56 -10.38
N ALA A 517 -6.40 -5.85 -10.11
CA ALA A 517 -7.60 -6.54 -10.55
C ALA A 517 -8.85 -5.98 -9.86
N PHE A 518 -8.74 -5.70 -8.55
CA PHE A 518 -9.79 -5.02 -7.80
C PHE A 518 -10.11 -3.64 -8.41
N VAL A 519 -9.11 -2.80 -8.64
CA VAL A 519 -9.32 -1.45 -9.20
C VAL A 519 -9.94 -1.52 -10.60
N PHE A 520 -9.47 -2.43 -11.46
CA PHE A 520 -10.06 -2.62 -12.78
C PHE A 520 -11.54 -3.06 -12.68
N ALA A 521 -11.85 -4.04 -11.82
CA ALA A 521 -13.23 -4.48 -11.62
C ALA A 521 -14.13 -3.37 -11.04
N SER A 522 -13.61 -2.55 -10.12
CA SER A 522 -14.35 -1.40 -9.57
C SER A 522 -14.57 -0.29 -10.60
N LEU A 523 -13.55 0.05 -11.39
CA LEU A 523 -13.68 1.04 -12.46
C LEU A 523 -14.60 0.56 -13.58
N ALA A 524 -14.48 -0.70 -14.00
CA ALA A 524 -15.38 -1.30 -14.98
C ALA A 524 -16.82 -1.28 -14.47
N ASN A 525 -17.06 -1.62 -13.20
CA ASN A 525 -18.39 -1.55 -12.59
C ASN A 525 -18.95 -0.14 -12.66
N VAL A 526 -18.18 0.85 -12.20
CA VAL A 526 -18.59 2.26 -12.22
C VAL A 526 -18.89 2.76 -13.63
N LEU A 527 -18.00 2.51 -14.60
CA LEU A 527 -18.18 2.96 -15.98
C LEU A 527 -19.38 2.29 -16.66
N LEU A 528 -19.55 0.99 -16.45
CA LEU A 528 -20.71 0.26 -16.96
C LEU A 528 -21.98 0.78 -16.33
N THR A 529 -22.03 0.92 -15.00
CA THR A 529 -23.17 1.51 -14.28
C THR A 529 -23.53 2.90 -14.80
N ILE A 530 -22.55 3.78 -15.02
CA ILE A 530 -22.81 5.09 -15.62
C ILE A 530 -23.40 4.92 -17.01
N GLY A 531 -22.74 4.16 -17.88
CA GLY A 531 -23.17 3.99 -19.27
C GLY A 531 -24.58 3.42 -19.37
N THR A 532 -24.88 2.36 -18.62
CA THR A 532 -26.21 1.74 -18.59
C THR A 532 -27.25 2.66 -17.99
N THR A 533 -26.96 3.34 -16.88
CA THR A 533 -27.90 4.30 -16.29
C THR A 533 -28.18 5.47 -17.23
N LEU A 534 -27.16 6.03 -17.89
CA LEU A 534 -27.34 7.11 -18.86
C LEU A 534 -28.21 6.65 -20.04
N VAL A 535 -27.95 5.47 -20.60
CA VAL A 535 -28.78 4.93 -21.70
C VAL A 535 -30.23 4.72 -21.24
N LEU A 536 -30.45 4.08 -20.10
CA LEU A 536 -31.81 3.77 -19.61
C LEU A 536 -32.60 5.02 -19.21
N VAL A 537 -31.94 6.02 -18.65
CA VAL A 537 -32.60 7.24 -18.14
C VAL A 537 -32.71 8.31 -19.22
N VAL A 538 -31.63 8.60 -19.94
CA VAL A 538 -31.55 9.71 -20.91
C VAL A 538 -32.07 9.31 -22.28
N VAL A 539 -31.70 8.12 -22.77
CA VAL A 539 -32.04 7.68 -24.14
C VAL A 539 -33.39 6.96 -24.17
N LEU A 540 -33.62 6.04 -23.23
CA LEU A 540 -34.83 5.20 -23.20
C LEU A 540 -35.95 5.76 -22.31
N GLY A 541 -35.67 6.77 -21.48
CA GLY A 541 -36.69 7.46 -20.68
C GLY A 541 -37.35 6.58 -19.61
N HIS A 542 -36.70 5.53 -19.10
CA HIS A 542 -37.26 4.61 -18.09
C HIS A 542 -37.34 5.19 -16.67
N GLY A 543 -37.08 6.50 -16.50
CA GLY A 543 -37.23 7.21 -15.22
C GLY A 543 -36.50 6.52 -14.04
N PRO A 544 -37.14 6.37 -12.87
CA PRO A 544 -36.49 5.80 -11.68
C PRO A 544 -36.09 4.32 -11.85
N LEU A 545 -36.85 3.56 -12.62
CA LEU A 545 -36.52 2.16 -12.92
C LEU A 545 -35.20 2.09 -13.70
N GLY A 546 -34.97 3.01 -14.63
CA GLY A 546 -33.72 3.12 -15.39
C GLY A 546 -32.49 3.32 -14.50
N VAL A 547 -32.61 4.08 -13.40
CA VAL A 547 -31.50 4.27 -12.44
C VAL A 547 -31.21 2.99 -11.66
N ILE A 548 -32.24 2.34 -11.11
CA ILE A 548 -32.06 1.11 -10.31
C ILE A 548 -31.48 0.00 -11.20
N VAL A 549 -32.07 -0.21 -12.38
CA VAL A 549 -31.60 -1.20 -13.36
C VAL A 549 -30.20 -0.87 -13.86
N GLY A 550 -29.92 0.39 -14.17
CA GLY A 550 -28.59 0.82 -14.59
C GLY A 550 -27.51 0.57 -13.53
N ASN A 551 -27.82 0.86 -12.25
CA ASN A 551 -26.92 0.63 -11.13
C ASN A 551 -26.52 -0.84 -11.00
N PHE A 552 -27.47 -1.77 -11.05
CA PHE A 552 -27.15 -3.18 -10.89
C PHE A 552 -26.70 -3.87 -12.16
N THR A 553 -27.07 -3.39 -13.36
CA THR A 553 -26.65 -4.02 -14.63
C THR A 553 -25.13 -3.99 -14.76
N GLY A 554 -24.49 -2.84 -14.49
CA GLY A 554 -23.03 -2.75 -14.44
C GLY A 554 -22.42 -3.71 -13.42
N THR A 555 -23.00 -3.78 -12.23
CA THR A 555 -22.55 -4.67 -11.15
C THR A 555 -22.70 -6.14 -11.53
N LEU A 556 -23.82 -6.50 -12.15
CA LEU A 556 -24.15 -7.85 -12.60
C LEU A 556 -23.23 -8.30 -13.73
N VAL A 557 -23.00 -7.45 -14.74
CA VAL A 557 -22.08 -7.76 -15.86
C VAL A 557 -20.67 -8.01 -15.35
N VAL A 558 -20.15 -7.14 -14.47
CA VAL A 558 -18.82 -7.35 -13.89
C VAL A 558 -18.80 -8.59 -13.00
N TYR A 559 -19.83 -8.79 -12.18
CA TYR A 559 -19.96 -9.99 -11.35
C TYR A 559 -19.92 -11.27 -12.18
N LEU A 560 -20.69 -11.36 -13.27
CA LEU A 560 -20.71 -12.52 -14.16
C LEU A 560 -19.35 -12.74 -14.85
N ALA A 561 -18.68 -11.66 -15.25
CA ALA A 561 -17.33 -11.74 -15.79
C ALA A 561 -16.32 -12.28 -14.75
N LEU A 562 -16.42 -11.82 -13.50
CA LEU A 562 -15.58 -12.30 -12.40
C LEU A 562 -15.88 -13.76 -12.04
N LEU A 563 -17.16 -14.16 -12.08
CA LEU A 563 -17.58 -15.53 -11.86
C LEU A 563 -16.98 -16.46 -12.93
N GLY A 564 -17.06 -16.07 -14.21
CA GLY A 564 -16.43 -16.79 -15.32
C GLY A 564 -14.90 -16.88 -15.17
N TYR A 565 -14.26 -15.78 -14.78
CA TYR A 565 -12.82 -15.71 -14.55
C TYR A 565 -12.33 -16.60 -13.39
N ARG A 566 -13.17 -16.83 -12.36
CA ARG A 566 -12.80 -17.59 -11.15
C ARG A 566 -13.50 -18.93 -10.98
N ARG A 567 -14.23 -19.40 -12.00
CA ARG A 567 -15.03 -20.63 -11.95
C ARG A 567 -14.24 -21.85 -11.46
N GLU A 568 -12.96 -21.96 -11.78
CA GLU A 568 -12.11 -23.12 -11.43
C GLU A 568 -11.83 -23.21 -9.92
N GLN A 569 -11.86 -22.07 -9.21
CA GLN A 569 -11.66 -22.03 -7.76
C GLN A 569 -12.97 -22.22 -7.00
N LEU A 570 -14.09 -21.90 -7.63
CA LEU A 570 -15.44 -22.01 -7.10
C LEU A 570 -15.98 -23.43 -7.33
N GLY A 571 -15.60 -24.35 -6.45
CA GLY A 571 -16.15 -25.71 -6.41
C GLY A 571 -17.44 -25.78 -5.58
N LEU A 572 -18.15 -26.91 -5.66
CA LEU A 572 -19.40 -27.19 -4.93
C LEU A 572 -19.18 -27.66 -3.47
N GLU A 573 -18.12 -27.18 -2.83
CA GLU A 573 -17.76 -27.59 -1.48
C GLU A 573 -18.37 -26.62 -0.45
N PHE A 574 -18.91 -27.16 0.64
CA PHE A 574 -19.52 -26.36 1.70
C PHE A 574 -19.34 -27.02 3.05
N ASP A 575 -18.66 -26.35 3.97
CA ASP A 575 -18.41 -26.83 5.33
C ASP A 575 -19.34 -26.11 6.33
N ARG A 576 -20.27 -26.88 6.91
CA ARG A 576 -21.24 -26.38 7.90
C ARG A 576 -20.58 -26.02 9.24
N GLY A 577 -19.55 -26.76 9.65
CA GLY A 577 -18.80 -26.50 10.88
C GLY A 577 -18.06 -25.18 10.78
N LEU A 578 -17.30 -25.01 9.69
CA LEU A 578 -16.59 -23.78 9.38
C LEU A 578 -17.54 -22.58 9.26
N LEU A 579 -18.69 -22.72 8.58
CA LEU A 579 -19.68 -21.65 8.51
C LEU A 579 -20.15 -21.22 9.91
N ARG A 580 -20.39 -22.17 10.82
CA ARG A 580 -20.84 -21.88 12.18
C ARG A 580 -19.78 -21.08 12.95
N GLU A 581 -18.52 -21.42 12.78
CA GLU A 581 -17.40 -20.69 13.39
C GLU A 581 -17.25 -19.28 12.81
N MET A 582 -17.31 -19.15 11.48
CA MET A 582 -17.25 -17.87 10.78
C MET A 582 -18.40 -16.94 11.20
N ASN A 583 -19.63 -17.46 11.32
CA ASN A 583 -20.78 -16.68 11.77
C ASN A 583 -20.70 -16.34 13.27
N ARG A 584 -20.17 -17.24 14.12
CA ARG A 584 -19.94 -16.94 15.54
C ARG A 584 -18.95 -15.78 15.73
N PHE A 585 -17.98 -15.66 14.83
CA PHE A 585 -17.06 -14.52 14.78
C PHE A 585 -17.70 -13.26 14.18
N GLY A 586 -18.45 -13.39 13.08
CA GLY A 586 -19.02 -12.28 12.32
C GLY A 586 -20.24 -11.61 12.97
N MET A 587 -21.16 -12.39 13.54
CA MET A 587 -22.42 -11.91 14.11
C MET A 587 -22.26 -10.85 15.21
N PRO A 588 -21.31 -10.98 16.16
CA PRO A 588 -21.04 -9.92 17.15
C PRO A 588 -20.67 -8.55 16.55
N LEU A 589 -20.24 -8.49 15.28
CA LEU A 589 -19.90 -7.25 14.59
C LEU A 589 -21.12 -6.57 13.94
N VAL A 590 -22.20 -7.32 13.70
CA VAL A 590 -23.42 -6.84 13.00
C VAL A 590 -24.13 -5.70 13.75
N PRO A 591 -24.32 -5.74 15.09
CA PRO A 591 -24.98 -4.65 15.81
C PRO A 591 -24.32 -3.29 15.62
N THR A 592 -22.98 -3.23 15.62
CA THR A 592 -22.25 -1.97 15.40
C THR A 592 -22.50 -1.43 14.00
N ALA A 593 -22.52 -2.31 13.00
CA ALA A 593 -22.82 -1.92 11.62
C ALA A 593 -24.29 -1.47 11.47
N LEU A 594 -25.23 -2.09 12.19
CA LEU A 594 -26.64 -1.68 12.22
C LEU A 594 -26.83 -0.30 12.86
N PHE A 595 -26.14 -0.01 13.98
CA PHE A 595 -26.17 1.31 14.60
C PHE A 595 -25.63 2.40 13.67
N LEU A 596 -24.53 2.11 12.96
CA LEU A 596 -23.99 3.03 11.95
C LEU A 596 -24.95 3.20 10.76
N TRP A 597 -25.59 2.14 10.29
CA TRP A 597 -26.59 2.25 9.24
C TRP A 597 -27.78 3.10 9.70
N ALA A 598 -28.30 2.84 10.91
CA ALA A 598 -29.42 3.59 11.47
C ALA A 598 -29.09 5.08 11.51
N THR A 599 -27.89 5.44 11.97
CA THR A 599 -27.44 6.84 12.04
C THR A 599 -27.27 7.52 10.68
N ASN A 600 -26.99 6.76 9.61
CA ASN A 600 -26.60 7.32 8.30
C ASN A 600 -27.69 7.25 7.22
N PHE A 601 -28.62 6.31 7.36
CA PHE A 601 -29.58 5.97 6.30
C PHE A 601 -31.02 5.89 6.79
N SER A 602 -31.29 5.71 8.09
CA SER A 602 -32.67 5.55 8.58
C SER A 602 -33.53 6.78 8.34
N ASP A 603 -32.93 7.98 8.34
CA ASP A 603 -33.61 9.25 8.11
C ASP A 603 -34.53 9.21 6.88
N ARG A 604 -34.10 8.56 5.78
CA ARG A 604 -34.87 8.45 4.53
C ARG A 604 -36.17 7.67 4.72
N LEU A 605 -36.13 6.59 5.50
CA LEU A 605 -37.31 5.78 5.81
C LEU A 605 -38.30 6.60 6.66
N PHE A 606 -37.80 7.40 7.61
CA PHE A 606 -38.65 8.25 8.44
C PHE A 606 -39.22 9.45 7.68
N LEU A 607 -38.45 10.06 6.77
CA LEU A 607 -38.94 11.17 5.92
C LEU A 607 -40.11 10.72 5.06
N VAL A 608 -39.97 9.58 4.37
CA VAL A 608 -41.06 8.99 3.58
C VAL A 608 -42.32 8.72 4.43
N LYS A 609 -42.18 8.47 5.74
CA LYS A 609 -43.30 8.13 6.63
C LYS A 609 -43.93 9.26 7.39
N PHE A 610 -43.15 10.27 7.77
CA PHE A 610 -43.60 11.36 8.61
C PHE A 610 -43.67 12.70 7.87
N ALA A 611 -43.07 12.79 6.69
CA ALA A 611 -43.19 13.92 5.78
C ALA A 611 -43.77 13.40 4.45
N ASP A 612 -42.98 13.40 3.37
CA ASP A 612 -43.33 12.81 2.10
C ASP A 612 -42.09 12.26 1.37
N VAL A 613 -42.34 11.60 0.23
CA VAL A 613 -41.29 10.99 -0.58
C VAL A 613 -40.41 12.04 -1.28
N ALA A 614 -40.99 13.18 -1.66
CA ALA A 614 -40.26 14.28 -2.29
C ALA A 614 -39.21 14.91 -1.35
N GLU A 615 -39.55 15.12 -0.08
CA GLU A 615 -38.63 15.57 0.97
C GLU A 615 -37.48 14.59 1.17
N ALA A 616 -37.73 13.27 1.11
CA ALA A 616 -36.66 12.27 1.15
C ALA A 616 -35.71 12.40 -0.05
N GLY A 617 -36.23 12.75 -1.23
CA GLY A 617 -35.44 13.07 -2.42
C GLY A 617 -34.60 14.33 -2.23
N LEU A 618 -35.21 15.43 -1.76
CA LEU A 618 -34.52 16.68 -1.46
C LEU A 618 -33.41 16.50 -0.42
N TYR A 619 -33.70 15.78 0.66
CA TYR A 619 -32.72 15.43 1.70
C TYR A 619 -31.55 14.65 1.12
N SER A 620 -31.82 13.66 0.26
CA SER A 620 -30.80 12.80 -0.33
C SER A 620 -29.84 13.55 -1.26
N VAL A 621 -30.35 14.54 -2.02
CA VAL A 621 -29.50 15.47 -2.78
C VAL A 621 -28.60 16.29 -1.85
N GLY A 622 -29.14 16.79 -0.73
CA GLY A 622 -28.37 17.49 0.29
C GLY A 622 -27.25 16.62 0.89
N VAL A 623 -27.56 15.36 1.22
CA VAL A 623 -26.58 14.35 1.68
C VAL A 623 -25.50 14.11 0.62
N ARG A 624 -25.86 14.06 -0.67
CA ARG A 624 -24.92 13.86 -1.77
C ARG A 624 -23.91 15.00 -1.87
N ILE A 625 -24.35 16.24 -1.73
CA ILE A 625 -23.46 17.41 -1.73
C ILE A 625 -22.60 17.44 -0.46
N ALA A 626 -23.19 17.17 0.71
CA ALA A 626 -22.45 17.09 1.97
C ALA A 626 -21.43 15.93 2.00
N SER A 627 -21.55 14.94 1.11
CA SER A 627 -20.63 13.79 1.04
C SER A 627 -19.18 14.18 0.70
N ALA A 628 -18.94 15.40 0.22
CA ALA A 628 -17.60 15.98 0.10
C ALA A 628 -16.85 15.98 1.46
N MET A 629 -17.56 16.18 2.58
CA MET A 629 -16.98 16.03 3.92
C MET A 629 -16.58 14.59 4.23
N VAL A 630 -17.44 13.63 3.87
CA VAL A 630 -17.13 12.20 4.07
C VAL A 630 -15.88 11.81 3.29
N LEU A 631 -15.65 12.43 2.12
CA LEU A 631 -14.45 12.20 1.33
C LEU A 631 -13.18 12.68 2.04
N LEU A 632 -13.20 13.91 2.57
CA LEU A 632 -12.13 14.47 3.40
C LEU A 632 -11.82 13.55 4.59
N LEU A 633 -12.86 13.12 5.32
CA LEU A 633 -12.70 12.28 6.50
C LEU A 633 -12.30 10.84 6.17
N THR A 634 -12.63 10.32 4.99
CA THR A 634 -12.20 8.98 4.58
C THR A 634 -10.69 8.94 4.42
N ALA A 635 -10.09 9.92 3.74
CA ALA A 635 -8.64 10.00 3.59
C ALA A 635 -7.93 10.06 4.96
N PHE A 636 -8.46 10.88 5.88
CA PHE A 636 -7.94 10.98 7.24
C PHE A 636 -8.12 9.66 8.02
N ARG A 637 -9.32 9.08 8.05
CA ARG A 637 -9.64 7.84 8.78
C ARG A 637 -8.79 6.65 8.32
N THR A 638 -8.40 6.62 7.04
CA THR A 638 -7.52 5.58 6.51
C THR A 638 -6.07 5.75 6.96
N ALA A 639 -5.55 6.98 6.99
CA ALA A 639 -4.14 7.23 7.33
C ALA A 639 -3.89 7.35 8.85
N TRP A 640 -4.84 7.90 9.59
CA TRP A 640 -4.68 8.29 10.99
C TRP A 640 -4.27 7.14 11.91
N PRO A 641 -4.91 5.95 11.91
CA PRO A 641 -4.54 4.88 12.83
C PRO A 641 -3.08 4.43 12.66
N ALA A 642 -2.60 4.34 11.41
CA ALA A 642 -1.23 3.90 11.13
C ALA A 642 -0.18 4.89 11.67
N PHE A 643 -0.41 6.19 11.45
CA PHE A 643 0.45 7.24 11.99
C PHE A 643 0.37 7.34 13.51
N ALA A 644 -0.84 7.27 14.08
CA ALA A 644 -1.04 7.37 15.52
C ALA A 644 -0.40 6.21 16.29
N TYR A 645 -0.52 4.97 15.80
CA TYR A 645 0.10 3.80 16.42
C TYR A 645 1.61 3.69 16.16
N SER A 646 2.16 4.40 15.17
CA SER A 646 3.62 4.39 14.94
C SER A 646 4.41 5.19 15.98
N ILE A 647 3.77 6.13 16.68
CA ILE A 647 4.41 6.94 17.72
C ILE A 647 4.60 6.06 18.95
N ARG A 648 5.85 5.74 19.32
CA ARG A 648 6.16 4.86 20.45
C ARG A 648 6.04 5.59 21.78
N ASP A 649 6.57 6.80 21.85
CA ASP A 649 6.53 7.63 23.06
C ASP A 649 5.09 8.07 23.40
N GLU A 650 4.68 7.85 24.65
CA GLU A 650 3.30 8.14 25.05
C GLU A 650 3.01 9.64 25.15
N ASP A 651 3.97 10.45 25.60
CA ASP A 651 3.77 11.88 25.78
C ASP A 651 3.77 12.61 24.44
N GLU A 652 4.61 12.18 23.50
CA GLU A 652 4.53 12.56 22.09
C GLU A 652 3.20 12.15 21.47
N ALA A 653 2.70 10.93 21.71
CA ALA A 653 1.41 10.49 21.20
C ALA A 653 0.27 11.37 21.72
N ARG A 654 0.20 11.62 23.03
CA ARG A 654 -0.80 12.50 23.65
C ARG A 654 -0.75 13.92 23.07
N ARG A 655 0.44 14.52 22.98
CA ARG A 655 0.60 15.86 22.36
C ARG A 655 0.14 15.86 20.90
N THR A 656 0.55 14.85 20.13
CA THR A 656 0.20 14.73 18.71
C THR A 656 -1.29 14.57 18.52
N TYR A 657 -1.97 13.76 19.33
CA TYR A 657 -3.41 13.55 19.24
C TYR A 657 -4.17 14.86 19.54
N ALA A 658 -3.71 15.63 20.53
CA ALA A 658 -4.25 16.94 20.86
C ALA A 658 -4.13 17.94 19.70
N TYR A 659 -2.96 18.01 19.06
CA TYR A 659 -2.75 18.86 17.90
C TYR A 659 -3.57 18.40 16.69
N VAL A 660 -3.58 17.10 16.40
CA VAL A 660 -4.31 16.57 15.25
C VAL A 660 -5.80 16.81 15.37
N LEU A 661 -6.40 16.62 16.55
CA LEU A 661 -7.80 16.98 16.76
C LEU A 661 -8.04 18.45 16.44
N THR A 662 -7.22 19.34 17.02
CA THR A 662 -7.37 20.79 16.87
C THR A 662 -7.30 21.23 15.40
N TYR A 663 -6.30 20.78 14.67
CA TYR A 663 -6.09 21.17 13.27
C TYR A 663 -7.05 20.45 12.31
N LEU A 664 -7.45 19.21 12.61
CA LEU A 664 -8.50 18.53 11.85
C LEU A 664 -9.84 19.26 12.01
N THR A 665 -10.18 19.72 13.22
CA THR A 665 -11.38 20.54 13.44
C THR A 665 -11.31 21.85 12.65
N VAL A 666 -10.17 22.55 12.63
CA VAL A 666 -10.02 23.76 11.80
C VAL A 666 -10.27 23.47 10.32
N VAL A 667 -9.63 22.45 9.76
CA VAL A 667 -9.78 22.12 8.33
C VAL A 667 -11.20 21.67 8.01
N SER A 668 -11.76 20.76 8.82
CA SER A 668 -13.11 20.25 8.60
C SER A 668 -14.19 21.32 8.82
N ALA A 669 -14.05 22.18 9.82
CA ALA A 669 -14.97 23.32 10.03
C ALA A 669 -14.87 24.35 8.91
N TRP A 670 -13.68 24.57 8.34
CA TRP A 670 -13.51 25.46 7.19
C TRP A 670 -14.20 24.93 5.94
N VAL A 671 -14.04 23.63 5.65
CA VAL A 671 -14.74 22.98 4.52
C VAL A 671 -16.25 22.92 4.78
N ALA A 672 -16.69 22.65 6.01
CA ALA A 672 -18.10 22.67 6.37
C ALA A 672 -18.72 24.07 6.21
N LEU A 673 -18.00 25.13 6.62
CA LEU A 673 -18.37 26.51 6.36
C LEU A 673 -18.52 26.75 4.86
N ALA A 674 -17.50 26.40 4.07
CA ALA A 674 -17.51 26.60 2.61
C ALA A 674 -18.70 25.88 1.95
N LEU A 675 -18.96 24.62 2.29
CA LEU A 675 -20.11 23.87 1.78
C LEU A 675 -21.43 24.48 2.23
N THR A 676 -21.52 25.00 3.46
CA THR A 676 -22.75 25.61 3.99
C THR A 676 -23.09 26.90 3.27
N VAL A 677 -22.11 27.78 3.07
CA VAL A 677 -22.34 29.08 2.46
C VAL A 677 -22.44 28.97 0.94
N LEU A 678 -21.70 28.05 0.30
CA LEU A 678 -21.79 27.84 -1.15
C LEU A 678 -22.95 26.90 -1.55
N SER A 679 -23.69 26.31 -0.60
CA SER A 679 -24.71 25.30 -0.92
C SER A 679 -25.78 25.76 -1.91
N PRO A 680 -26.29 27.02 -1.90
CA PRO A 680 -27.29 27.44 -2.88
C PRO A 680 -26.73 27.35 -4.30
N TRP A 681 -25.57 27.96 -4.55
CA TRP A 681 -24.90 27.92 -5.86
C TRP A 681 -24.44 26.52 -6.27
N LEU A 682 -23.99 25.70 -5.32
CA LEU A 682 -23.62 24.31 -5.61
C LEU A 682 -24.82 23.48 -6.03
N VAL A 683 -25.99 23.68 -5.39
CA VAL A 683 -27.23 23.01 -5.79
C VAL A 683 -27.68 23.50 -7.14
N ASP A 684 -27.69 24.81 -7.40
CA ASP A 684 -28.13 25.36 -8.70
C ASP A 684 -27.26 24.88 -9.88
N VAL A 685 -25.96 24.65 -9.64
CA VAL A 685 -25.05 24.12 -10.67
C VAL A 685 -25.16 22.61 -10.82
N LEU A 686 -25.36 21.88 -9.72
CA LEU A 686 -25.26 20.42 -9.70
C LEU A 686 -26.61 19.69 -9.72
N ALA A 687 -27.71 20.41 -9.58
CA ALA A 687 -29.05 19.87 -9.52
C ALA A 687 -30.03 20.76 -10.30
N ALA A 688 -31.17 20.20 -10.71
CA ALA A 688 -32.24 20.96 -11.34
C ALA A 688 -33.00 21.82 -10.31
N ASP A 689 -33.67 22.88 -10.77
CA ASP A 689 -34.37 23.87 -9.94
C ASP A 689 -35.35 23.26 -8.91
N ALA A 690 -36.00 22.15 -9.28
CA ALA A 690 -36.89 21.39 -8.39
C ALA A 690 -36.21 20.91 -7.09
N PHE A 691 -34.89 20.82 -7.08
CA PHE A 691 -34.07 20.39 -5.94
C PHE A 691 -33.39 21.55 -5.19
N SER A 692 -33.63 22.81 -5.56
CA SER A 692 -33.03 24.01 -4.93
C SER A 692 -33.15 24.04 -3.39
N SER A 693 -34.27 23.54 -2.85
CA SER A 693 -34.53 23.46 -1.42
C SER A 693 -33.56 22.54 -0.66
N SER A 694 -32.89 21.59 -1.33
CA SER A 694 -31.87 20.72 -0.75
C SER A 694 -30.69 21.48 -0.14
N SER A 695 -30.43 22.72 -0.60
CA SER A 695 -29.37 23.58 -0.07
C SER A 695 -29.47 23.85 1.44
N ARG A 696 -30.70 23.77 2.00
CA ARG A 696 -30.99 24.06 3.42
C ARG A 696 -30.35 23.04 4.38
N VAL A 697 -30.32 21.76 3.99
CA VAL A 697 -29.82 20.66 4.84
C VAL A 697 -28.30 20.43 4.69
N VAL A 698 -27.67 20.92 3.61
CA VAL A 698 -26.23 20.73 3.35
C VAL A 698 -25.37 21.21 4.52
N GLY A 699 -25.69 22.37 5.09
CA GLY A 699 -24.91 22.95 6.19
C GLY A 699 -24.93 22.12 7.47
N PRO A 700 -26.12 21.85 8.06
CA PRO A 700 -26.23 20.97 9.22
C PRO A 700 -25.54 19.61 9.01
N LEU A 701 -25.71 18.98 7.84
CA LEU A 701 -25.06 17.71 7.51
C LEU A 701 -23.53 17.86 7.41
N ALA A 702 -23.02 18.96 6.85
CA ALA A 702 -21.58 19.20 6.83
C ALA A 702 -21.01 19.38 8.25
N PHE A 703 -21.69 20.13 9.12
CA PHE A 703 -21.25 20.31 10.51
C PHE A 703 -21.40 19.05 11.37
N SER A 704 -22.37 18.16 11.07
CA SER A 704 -22.45 16.85 11.74
C SER A 704 -21.15 16.06 11.53
N THR A 705 -20.59 16.09 10.32
CA THR A 705 -19.33 15.39 10.04
C THR A 705 -18.12 15.99 10.77
N VAL A 706 -18.13 17.28 11.13
CA VAL A 706 -17.09 17.89 11.99
C VAL A 706 -17.13 17.26 13.40
N ALA A 707 -18.32 17.02 13.94
CA ALA A 707 -18.46 16.27 15.19
C ALA A 707 -17.97 14.82 15.04
N TYR A 708 -18.30 14.16 13.92
CA TYR A 708 -17.80 12.82 13.63
C TYR A 708 -16.27 12.75 13.47
N ALA A 709 -15.63 13.80 12.93
CA ALA A 709 -14.17 13.91 12.85
C ALA A 709 -13.53 13.87 14.26
N THR A 710 -14.14 14.56 15.22
CA THR A 710 -13.73 14.50 16.64
C THR A 710 -13.82 13.08 17.18
N TYR A 711 -14.92 12.38 16.93
CA TYR A 711 -15.08 10.97 17.30
C TYR A 711 -13.94 10.10 16.75
N ILE A 712 -13.59 10.24 15.46
CA ILE A 712 -12.52 9.44 14.80
C ILE A 712 -11.17 9.64 15.52
N VAL A 713 -10.79 10.88 15.81
CA VAL A 713 -9.49 11.17 16.44
C VAL A 713 -9.44 10.62 17.86
N VAL A 714 -10.48 10.89 18.64
CA VAL A 714 -10.54 10.52 20.05
C VAL A 714 -10.61 9.00 20.25
N ALA A 715 -11.33 8.28 19.37
CA ALA A 715 -11.45 6.83 19.43
C ALA A 715 -10.10 6.08 19.34
N ILE A 716 -9.07 6.70 18.76
CA ILE A 716 -7.73 6.12 18.71
C ILE A 716 -7.08 6.00 20.08
N GLY A 717 -7.37 6.91 21.02
CA GLY A 717 -6.87 6.79 22.40
C GLY A 717 -7.37 5.51 23.07
N VAL A 718 -8.64 5.18 22.87
CA VAL A 718 -9.26 3.95 23.39
C VAL A 718 -8.69 2.70 22.74
N GLY A 719 -8.44 2.75 21.42
CA GLY A 719 -7.78 1.68 20.68
C GLY A 719 -6.35 1.43 21.16
N ARG A 720 -5.58 2.49 21.42
CA ARG A 720 -4.22 2.42 21.96
C ARG A 720 -4.19 1.78 23.35
N ALA A 721 -5.16 2.11 24.20
CA ALA A 721 -5.33 1.50 25.51
C ALA A 721 -5.96 0.10 25.48
N ARG A 722 -6.25 -0.47 24.29
CA ARG A 722 -6.88 -1.78 24.09
C ARG A 722 -8.23 -1.98 24.81
N ARG A 723 -8.98 -0.89 25.07
CA ARG A 723 -10.28 -0.93 25.76
C ARG A 723 -11.46 -0.55 24.84
N THR A 724 -11.51 -1.18 23.68
CA THR A 724 -12.48 -0.85 22.60
C THR A 724 -13.91 -1.31 22.89
N GLN A 725 -14.14 -2.09 23.94
CA GLN A 725 -15.47 -2.64 24.29
C GLN A 725 -16.58 -1.61 24.50
N PHE A 726 -16.26 -0.34 24.80
CA PHE A 726 -17.28 0.70 24.99
C PHE A 726 -17.68 1.39 23.67
N THR A 727 -16.99 1.11 22.56
CA THR A 727 -17.20 1.77 21.26
C THR A 727 -18.59 1.50 20.69
N TRP A 728 -19.07 0.25 20.81
CA TRP A 728 -20.41 -0.10 20.34
C TRP A 728 -21.51 0.56 21.18
N ALA A 729 -21.30 0.76 22.49
CA ALA A 729 -22.25 1.44 23.36
C ALA A 729 -22.39 2.92 23.00
N VAL A 730 -21.28 3.61 22.75
CA VAL A 730 -21.29 5.01 22.27
C VAL A 730 -21.97 5.12 20.90
N THR A 731 -21.67 4.17 19.99
CA THR A 731 -22.28 4.15 18.66
C THR A 731 -23.78 3.85 18.72
N GLY A 732 -24.19 2.90 19.57
CA GLY A 732 -25.58 2.54 19.80
C GLY A 732 -26.37 3.69 20.45
N LEU A 733 -25.77 4.42 21.39
CA LEU A 733 -26.38 5.63 21.96
C LEU A 733 -26.59 6.71 20.88
N GLY A 734 -25.59 6.93 20.02
CA GLY A 734 -25.74 7.84 18.88
C GLY A 734 -26.88 7.44 17.95
N ALA A 735 -26.99 6.15 17.62
CA ALA A 735 -28.08 5.63 16.81
C ALA A 735 -29.45 5.79 17.50
N ALA A 736 -29.54 5.52 18.80
CA ALA A 736 -30.78 5.71 19.57
C ALA A 736 -31.22 7.17 19.56
N VAL A 737 -30.28 8.11 19.79
CA VAL A 737 -30.56 9.55 19.70
C VAL A 737 -31.03 9.94 18.31
N ASN A 738 -30.38 9.45 17.24
CA ASN A 738 -30.81 9.70 15.86
C ASN A 738 -32.26 9.23 15.63
N LEU A 739 -32.58 7.99 15.97
CA LEU A 739 -33.91 7.40 15.77
C LEU A 739 -35.00 8.16 16.55
N VAL A 740 -34.75 8.46 17.83
CA VAL A 740 -35.70 9.20 18.68
C VAL A 740 -35.95 10.60 18.13
N LEU A 741 -34.90 11.30 17.72
CA LEU A 741 -35.03 12.65 17.18
C LEU A 741 -35.66 12.66 15.79
N ASN A 742 -35.43 11.64 14.95
CA ASN A 742 -36.14 11.50 13.68
C ASN A 742 -37.65 11.39 13.90
N VAL A 743 -38.08 10.52 14.83
CA VAL A 743 -39.51 10.38 15.18
C VAL A 743 -40.08 11.67 15.76
N ALA A 744 -39.31 12.41 16.57
CA ALA A 744 -39.79 13.63 17.25
C ALA A 744 -39.77 14.89 16.36
N LEU A 745 -38.76 15.06 15.49
CA LEU A 745 -38.51 16.30 14.77
C LEU A 745 -39.02 16.29 13.34
N ILE A 746 -38.98 15.16 12.63
CA ILE A 746 -39.42 15.08 11.22
C ILE A 746 -40.88 15.49 11.06
N PRO A 747 -41.85 15.05 11.89
CA PRO A 747 -43.26 15.44 11.70
C PRO A 747 -43.52 16.95 11.71
N ARG A 748 -42.64 17.74 12.37
CA ARG A 748 -42.79 19.21 12.47
C ARG A 748 -41.82 19.99 11.59
N HIS A 749 -40.65 19.43 11.29
CA HIS A 749 -39.54 20.15 10.63
C HIS A 749 -39.04 19.46 9.35
N GLY A 750 -39.66 18.36 8.92
CA GLY A 750 -39.33 17.64 7.69
C GLY A 750 -37.86 17.26 7.59
N MET A 751 -37.26 17.46 6.41
CA MET A 751 -35.85 17.22 6.13
C MET A 751 -34.87 17.97 7.06
N MET A 752 -35.27 19.13 7.61
CA MET A 752 -34.43 19.84 8.58
C MET A 752 -34.41 19.12 9.93
N GLY A 753 -35.53 18.51 10.33
CA GLY A 753 -35.60 17.66 11.52
C GLY A 753 -34.65 16.47 11.42
N ALA A 754 -34.61 15.80 10.27
CA ALA A 754 -33.67 14.72 9.99
C ALA A 754 -32.20 15.19 10.09
N ALA A 755 -31.86 16.32 9.47
CA ALA A 755 -30.50 16.85 9.51
C ALA A 755 -30.05 17.20 10.94
N VAL A 756 -30.94 17.76 11.77
CA VAL A 756 -30.68 18.03 13.19
C VAL A 756 -30.49 16.74 13.99
N ALA A 757 -31.29 15.70 13.72
CA ALA A 757 -31.13 14.38 14.33
C ALA A 757 -29.74 13.78 14.04
N THR A 758 -29.23 13.91 12.81
CA THR A 758 -27.87 13.48 12.45
C THR A 758 -26.78 14.27 13.19
N VAL A 759 -26.93 15.60 13.30
CA VAL A 759 -26.00 16.46 14.07
C VAL A 759 -25.95 16.02 15.53
N ALA A 760 -27.11 15.84 16.15
CA ALA A 760 -27.21 15.42 17.55
C ALA A 760 -26.61 14.03 17.78
N ALA A 761 -26.81 13.10 16.85
CA ALA A 761 -26.25 11.75 16.93
C ALA A 761 -24.72 11.76 16.90
N TYR A 762 -24.11 12.46 15.93
CA TYR A 762 -22.65 12.55 15.84
C TYR A 762 -22.04 13.39 16.96
N ALA A 763 -22.72 14.43 17.45
CA ALA A 763 -22.31 15.17 18.64
C ALA A 763 -22.33 14.25 19.88
N THR A 764 -23.37 13.44 20.05
CA THR A 764 -23.47 12.45 21.13
C THR A 764 -22.33 11.44 21.06
N MET A 765 -22.01 10.94 19.86
CA MET A 765 -20.87 10.05 19.66
C MET A 765 -19.54 10.73 20.00
N ALA A 766 -19.33 11.97 19.59
CA ALA A 766 -18.12 12.74 19.86
C ALA A 766 -17.93 12.98 21.36
N VAL A 767 -18.97 13.44 22.05
CA VAL A 767 -18.95 13.71 23.51
C VAL A 767 -18.79 12.41 24.29
N GLY A 768 -19.57 11.37 23.97
CA GLY A 768 -19.49 10.07 24.64
C GLY A 768 -18.12 9.42 24.49
N MET A 769 -17.53 9.50 23.29
CA MET A 769 -16.18 8.99 23.05
C MET A 769 -15.11 9.86 23.73
N ALA A 770 -15.24 11.19 23.75
CA ALA A 770 -14.33 12.09 24.47
C ALA A 770 -14.33 11.81 25.97
N TRP A 771 -15.51 11.66 26.56
CA TRP A 771 -15.68 11.33 27.96
C TRP A 771 -15.05 9.98 28.33
N TRP A 772 -15.29 8.93 27.52
CA TRP A 772 -14.72 7.61 27.77
C TRP A 772 -13.20 7.58 27.54
N ALA A 773 -12.74 8.14 26.42
CA ALA A 773 -11.34 8.17 26.07
C ALA A 773 -10.50 8.92 27.11
N GLN A 774 -11.00 10.03 27.66
CA GLN A 774 -10.29 10.77 28.72
C GLN A 774 -10.12 9.97 30.02
N ARG A 775 -11.01 9.02 30.32
CA ARG A 775 -10.84 8.12 31.48
C ARG A 775 -9.84 7.00 31.23
N VAL A 776 -9.75 6.55 29.99
CA VAL A 776 -8.96 5.37 29.62
C VAL A 776 -7.54 5.77 29.19
N TYR A 777 -7.41 6.85 28.43
CA TYR A 777 -6.16 7.37 27.89
C TYR A 777 -6.22 8.92 27.91
N PRO A 778 -5.83 9.56 29.03
CA PRO A 778 -5.98 11.00 29.22
C PRO A 778 -5.04 11.75 28.28
N VAL A 779 -5.64 12.52 27.37
CA VAL A 779 -4.94 13.35 26.39
C VAL A 779 -5.27 14.81 26.67
N PRO A 780 -4.29 15.72 26.76
CA PRO A 780 -4.53 17.14 26.99
C PRO A 780 -5.05 17.83 25.71
N TYR A 781 -6.25 17.46 25.27
CA TYR A 781 -6.88 18.07 24.09
C TYR A 781 -7.13 19.56 24.33
N GLN A 782 -6.91 20.36 23.29
CA GLN A 782 -7.07 21.80 23.33
C GLN A 782 -8.55 22.17 23.10
N TRP A 783 -9.46 21.69 23.96
CA TRP A 783 -10.91 21.82 23.80
C TRP A 783 -11.39 23.25 23.57
N ARG A 784 -10.74 24.24 24.20
CA ARG A 784 -10.99 25.67 23.94
C ARG A 784 -10.74 26.02 22.47
N ARG A 785 -9.62 25.60 21.89
CA ARG A 785 -9.27 25.86 20.49
C ARG A 785 -10.21 25.13 19.53
N VAL A 786 -10.54 23.87 19.83
CA VAL A 786 -11.53 23.07 19.07
C VAL A 786 -12.90 23.78 19.07
N GLY A 787 -13.36 24.23 20.24
CA GLY A 787 -14.62 24.96 20.39
C GLY A 787 -14.63 26.29 19.64
N ILE A 788 -13.56 27.09 19.75
CA ILE A 788 -13.41 28.35 19.00
C ILE A 788 -13.45 28.10 17.49
N ALA A 789 -12.75 27.08 17.00
CA ALA A 789 -12.69 26.75 15.58
C ALA A 789 -14.06 26.38 15.00
N ALA A 790 -14.83 25.54 15.71
CA ALA A 790 -16.18 25.18 15.32
C ALA A 790 -17.15 26.38 15.44
N PHE A 791 -17.07 27.13 16.55
CA PHE A 791 -17.96 28.26 16.82
C PHE A 791 -17.83 29.37 15.77
N ILE A 792 -16.61 29.79 15.44
CA ILE A 792 -16.40 30.83 14.42
C ILE A 792 -16.94 30.38 13.06
N ALA A 793 -16.76 29.11 12.68
CA ALA A 793 -17.29 28.59 11.43
C ALA A 793 -18.83 28.65 11.40
N VAL A 794 -19.50 28.25 12.49
CA VAL A 794 -20.96 28.32 12.60
C VAL A 794 -21.46 29.77 12.57
N VAL A 795 -20.82 30.67 13.32
CA VAL A 795 -21.19 32.09 13.35
C VAL A 795 -21.07 32.73 11.96
N LEU A 796 -19.96 32.48 11.25
CA LEU A 796 -19.79 32.97 9.88
C LEU A 796 -20.84 32.38 8.93
N ALA A 797 -21.15 31.08 9.05
CA ALA A 797 -22.16 30.44 8.23
C ALA A 797 -23.57 31.03 8.45
N VAL A 798 -23.94 31.27 9.72
CA VAL A 798 -25.21 31.90 10.09
C VAL A 798 -25.25 33.36 9.63
N ALA A 799 -24.17 34.11 9.82
CA ALA A 799 -24.07 35.50 9.39
C ALA A 799 -24.29 35.64 7.87
N VAL A 800 -23.67 34.79 7.05
CA VAL A 800 -23.88 34.82 5.59
C VAL A 800 -25.34 34.55 5.24
N LYS A 801 -25.98 33.58 5.91
CA LYS A 801 -27.40 33.26 5.67
C LYS A 801 -28.34 34.39 6.09
N LEU A 802 -28.06 35.08 7.20
CA LEU A 802 -28.87 36.21 7.68
C LEU A 802 -28.71 37.47 6.84
N LEU A 803 -27.53 37.69 6.27
CA LEU A 803 -27.25 38.85 5.42
C LEU A 803 -27.79 38.71 4.00
N GLU A 804 -28.35 37.55 3.63
CA GLU A 804 -28.78 37.20 2.26
C GLU A 804 -27.72 37.56 1.20
N GLY A 805 -26.45 37.44 1.60
CA GLY A 805 -25.33 37.91 0.80
C GLY A 805 -25.12 37.04 -0.43
N GLY A 806 -24.87 37.67 -1.58
CA GLY A 806 -24.49 36.96 -2.81
C GLY A 806 -23.17 36.19 -2.67
N ILE A 807 -22.74 35.51 -3.75
CA ILE A 807 -21.56 34.63 -3.74
C ILE A 807 -20.28 35.33 -3.24
N ALA A 808 -20.15 36.64 -3.46
CA ALA A 808 -19.04 37.44 -2.96
C ALA A 808 -18.96 37.46 -1.41
N VAL A 809 -20.11 37.58 -0.72
CA VAL A 809 -20.18 37.55 0.75
C VAL A 809 -19.85 36.15 1.28
N ALA A 810 -20.32 35.11 0.58
CA ALA A 810 -19.98 33.73 0.90
C ALA A 810 -18.46 33.47 0.77
N LEU A 811 -17.84 33.90 -0.34
CA LEU A 811 -16.39 33.79 -0.55
C LEU A 811 -15.60 34.60 0.49
N LEU A 812 -16.07 35.81 0.83
CA LEU A 812 -15.45 36.63 1.86
C LEU A 812 -15.50 35.93 3.23
N ALA A 813 -16.62 35.33 3.62
CA ALA A 813 -16.72 34.59 4.88
C ALA A 813 -15.78 33.38 4.94
N ILE A 814 -15.60 32.66 3.83
CA ILE A 814 -14.63 31.56 3.72
C ILE A 814 -13.20 32.08 3.93
N LEU A 815 -12.84 33.20 3.29
CA LEU A 815 -11.51 33.82 3.44
C LEU A 815 -11.30 34.47 4.81
N LEU A 816 -12.37 34.92 5.46
CA LEU A 816 -12.33 35.54 6.79
C LEU A 816 -12.11 34.50 7.90
N TYR A 817 -12.47 33.24 7.70
CA TYR A 817 -12.37 32.21 8.73
C TYR A 817 -10.95 32.04 9.32
N PRO A 818 -9.87 31.86 8.52
CA PRO A 818 -8.51 31.83 9.07
C PRO A 818 -8.12 33.11 9.80
N LEU A 819 -8.54 34.28 9.32
CA LEU A 819 -8.24 35.58 9.94
C LEU A 819 -8.96 35.74 11.29
N ALA A 820 -10.22 35.32 11.37
CA ALA A 820 -10.99 35.30 12.60
C ALA A 820 -10.39 34.34 13.65
N LEU A 821 -9.83 33.20 13.21
CA LEU A 821 -9.04 32.34 14.10
C LEU A 821 -7.80 33.05 14.63
N LEU A 822 -7.05 33.75 13.78
CA LEU A 822 -5.88 34.51 14.24
C LEU A 822 -6.25 35.59 15.28
N ALA A 823 -7.38 36.27 15.07
CA ALA A 823 -7.89 37.34 15.95
C ALA A 823 -8.45 36.81 17.29
N SER A 824 -9.10 35.65 17.31
CA SER A 824 -9.74 35.05 18.50
C SER A 824 -8.79 34.49 19.56
N GLY A 825 -7.47 34.66 19.39
CA GLY A 825 -6.47 34.08 20.29
C GLY A 825 -6.38 32.56 20.16
N PHE A 826 -6.67 32.01 18.97
CA PHE A 826 -6.51 30.60 18.66
C PHE A 826 -5.03 30.17 18.58
N THR A 827 -4.15 31.05 18.08
CA THR A 827 -2.74 30.72 17.83
C THR A 827 -1.86 30.90 19.06
N GLU A 828 -1.04 29.89 19.36
CA GLU A 828 -0.06 29.98 20.44
C GLU A 828 1.05 30.98 20.11
N PRO A 829 1.70 31.62 21.11
CA PRO A 829 2.80 32.56 20.87
C PRO A 829 3.94 31.95 20.03
N ALA A 830 4.24 30.67 20.24
CA ALA A 830 5.24 29.93 19.47
C ALA A 830 4.84 29.73 18.00
N GLU A 831 3.56 29.46 17.74
CA GLU A 831 3.00 29.32 16.39
C GLU A 831 2.97 30.68 15.65
N ARG A 832 2.61 31.77 16.35
CA ARG A 832 2.66 33.14 15.81
C ARG A 832 4.07 33.55 15.40
N LYS A 833 5.10 33.15 16.17
CA LYS A 833 6.50 33.42 15.85
C LYS A 833 6.94 32.69 14.56
N ARG A 834 6.50 31.44 14.35
CA ARG A 834 6.76 30.68 13.12
C ARG A 834 6.04 31.27 11.91
N LEU A 835 4.76 31.64 12.04
CA LEU A 835 3.98 32.27 10.96
C LEU A 835 4.60 33.62 10.53
N ARG A 836 5.05 34.45 11.48
CA ARG A 836 5.75 35.70 11.16
C ARG A 836 7.09 35.49 10.45
N ALA A 837 7.78 34.37 10.72
CA ALA A 837 9.02 34.03 10.02
C ALA A 837 8.79 33.59 8.57
N VAL A 838 7.64 32.98 8.28
CA VAL A 838 7.25 32.59 6.92
C VAL A 838 6.76 33.79 6.10
N VAL A 839 5.98 34.70 6.69
CA VAL A 839 5.49 35.92 6.00
C VAL A 839 6.61 36.94 5.73
N ARG A 840 7.71 36.87 6.48
CA ARG A 840 8.90 37.72 6.27
C ARG A 840 9.89 37.16 5.23
N ARG A 841 9.67 35.93 4.74
CA ARG A 841 10.39 35.33 3.62
C ARG A 841 9.53 35.43 2.37
#